data_AF-A0A927BQD1-F1
#
_entry.id   AF-A0A927BQD1-F1
#
_cell.length_a   1.000
_cell.length_b   1.000
_cell.length_c   1.000
_cell.angle_alpha   90.00
_cell.angle_beta   90.00
_cell.angle_gamma   90.00
#
_symmetry.space_group_name_H-M   'P 1'
#
loop_
_entity.id
_entity.type
_entity.pdbx_description
1 polymer ?
#
loop_
_entity_poly.entity_id
_entity_poly.type
_entity_poly.pdbx_seq_one_letter_code
_entity_poly.pdbx_strand_id
1 'polypeptide(L)'
;MKKAGIWTMTAVLLTTLWGSGWAPEQADAATAAVISIDTSDTTTYNPDFRGFNNEPERTALVMDDPDFIQAAHDYGRIGFVRWPGGTPTNSFSWKLGLTDSEYTGQAQGEPRRYYNQLYAKRYQIAKGGERISDYVTFLQQTGAKAVIMVNVLQYNPEQARDLAKYLYENHVPVLYFELGNEISFYVSDSGNQQPAFKTGTDYLDRVKVFNDVIKSAYPGARTIVSMSNKQVASFDEDVYDYPTPYWDAITTHRFVGNGANAAAAMTDANGYLSGWNSLIANEYVANLSDPEIFIGEHGVQLGGLLDNTQYGGIYVSESVLRLMTNPNISYLAGYRFTNGVFTPAESHGAVLEDAYQDGNTVDTAALDFEPYYSTPAASLQVIDGAVNQGTVAWGTTVTGGDTVSRTGGTMPALFAQAIRGDNGRNYVVITNKSANEHEVDIRLDGSSVAAAMTKTYTASADPLTTNSPSAPGAVTVQTAATGNPVLVPPYSVMRVEWSRGTGADAPRATALMHTEAGNGQVALNWQPALNATGYRVKYGTASGSYTTTVDAGNNLSRTITGLSNGSTYYFAVTAYNATGESAVSNETSATLSPPAAPLARRAYAETFGNLAVEWQSVPGAAGYRLYYGTASGSYTETVEVGNNLGQLVTGLTPGATYYFTVKAYNGRGESPASAELSATVGGWLPLAPHHAVITSESAGSISLSWNPTRTETYREYFEDGVANNWTPRIGAWSIYTDSARQANFYRAPLEGTGLTVFASSATGDYEGEAMVEQGAEALGKAAYAYGVVARYVDDANYYKFVYNVNEDRFKLVKVVNGAETVLASRTRADLNAPLLDPTQLLMHIRVEGNTIQGSINHLGPILTATDTAHPSGRFGLYTLNEQANYNSVRIYRNNTASYTVYRSTQPHTNFAALQSGITGTTYTDASATPGTTYYYYITADNANGSSYHHSNTLRKN
;
A
#
# COMPACT_ATOMS: atom_id res chain seq x y z
N MET A 1 -67.67 -9.53 -3.90
CA MET A 1 -69.10 -9.73 -3.55
C MET A 1 -69.48 -8.82 -2.36
N LYS A 2 -70.63 -9.00 -1.71
CA LYS A 2 -71.21 -8.05 -0.73
C LYS A 2 -70.36 -7.84 0.54
N LYS A 3 -70.35 -6.59 1.04
CA LYS A 3 -70.57 -6.08 2.44
C LYS A 3 -69.96 -6.82 3.65
N ALA A 4 -69.76 -6.20 4.83
CA ALA A 4 -69.57 -4.82 5.31
C ALA A 4 -69.45 -4.87 6.86
N GLY A 5 -68.86 -3.87 7.52
CA GLY A 5 -68.90 -3.78 8.99
C GLY A 5 -68.19 -2.55 9.57
N ILE A 6 -68.93 -1.69 10.28
CA ILE A 6 -68.43 -0.56 11.08
C ILE A 6 -69.00 -0.72 12.49
N TRP A 7 -68.23 -0.42 13.52
CA TRP A 7 -68.76 -0.05 14.83
C TRP A 7 -67.96 1.08 15.49
N THR A 8 -68.70 2.02 16.08
CA THR A 8 -68.22 3.15 16.88
C THR A 8 -69.09 3.22 18.13
N MET A 9 -68.53 3.52 19.32
CA MET A 9 -69.21 4.37 20.32
C MET A 9 -68.31 4.77 21.51
N THR A 10 -68.84 5.65 22.38
CA THR A 10 -68.12 6.53 23.32
C THR A 10 -68.78 6.52 24.71
N ALA A 11 -68.01 6.55 25.82
CA ALA A 11 -68.43 6.98 27.19
C ALA A 11 -67.18 7.03 28.13
N VAL A 12 -66.79 8.05 28.94
CA VAL A 12 -67.51 9.03 29.79
C VAL A 12 -68.17 8.36 31.02
N LEU A 13 -67.72 8.52 32.28
CA LEU A 13 -66.65 9.33 32.90
C LEU A 13 -65.93 8.48 34.01
N LEU A 14 -65.33 8.89 35.16
CA LEU A 14 -65.39 10.07 36.04
C LEU A 14 -64.04 10.36 36.78
N THR A 15 -64.00 10.38 38.12
CA THR A 15 -62.90 10.81 39.03
C THR A 15 -62.86 9.90 40.27
N THR A 16 -61.80 9.75 41.09
CA THR A 16 -60.75 10.69 41.58
C THR A 16 -59.34 9.99 41.57
N LEU A 17 -58.24 10.29 42.32
CA LEU A 17 -57.96 11.15 43.49
C LEU A 17 -56.46 11.56 43.56
N TRP A 18 -56.20 12.80 43.99
CA TRP A 18 -54.97 13.52 44.38
C TRP A 18 -53.59 12.79 44.47
N GLY A 19 -52.56 13.42 43.90
CA GLY A 19 -51.57 14.07 44.78
C GLY A 19 -50.08 13.67 44.72
N SER A 20 -49.35 14.03 43.65
CA SER A 20 -47.94 14.46 43.76
C SER A 20 -47.55 15.34 42.56
N GLY A 21 -46.70 16.34 42.78
CA GLY A 21 -46.38 17.36 41.77
C GLY A 21 -45.30 16.91 40.80
N TRP A 22 -45.64 16.76 39.52
CA TRP A 22 -44.66 16.78 38.44
C TRP A 22 -44.52 18.22 37.96
N ALA A 23 -43.36 18.83 38.21
CA ALA A 23 -42.94 19.96 37.37
C ALA A 23 -42.63 19.40 35.98
N PRO A 24 -43.10 20.00 34.88
CA PRO A 24 -42.52 19.71 33.59
C PRO A 24 -41.05 20.15 33.63
N GLU A 25 -40.14 19.27 33.20
CA GLU A 25 -38.82 19.74 32.79
C GLU A 25 -39.02 20.82 31.72
N GLN A 26 -38.34 21.95 31.86
CA GLN A 26 -38.23 22.86 30.74
C GLN A 26 -37.47 22.13 29.65
N ALA A 27 -38.13 21.85 28.53
CA ALA A 27 -37.41 21.58 27.29
C ALA A 27 -36.56 22.81 27.02
N ASP A 28 -35.25 22.71 27.26
CA ASP A 28 -34.32 23.79 26.99
C ASP A 28 -34.44 24.13 25.50
N ALA A 29 -34.72 25.39 25.20
CA ALA A 29 -34.95 25.81 23.83
C ALA A 29 -33.63 25.68 23.08
N ALA A 30 -33.54 24.68 22.18
CA ALA A 30 -32.34 24.39 21.41
C ALA A 30 -31.80 25.69 20.79
N THR A 31 -30.62 26.12 21.27
CA THR A 31 -30.09 27.43 20.89
C THR A 31 -29.68 27.38 19.43
N ALA A 32 -30.44 28.10 18.59
CA ALA A 32 -30.27 28.14 17.14
C ALA A 32 -28.79 28.35 16.81
N ALA A 33 -28.22 27.43 16.05
CA ALA A 33 -26.79 27.43 15.82
C ALA A 33 -26.43 28.56 14.86
N VAL A 34 -25.28 29.19 15.09
CA VAL A 34 -24.75 30.26 14.24
C VAL A 34 -23.32 29.92 13.86
N ILE A 35 -23.02 29.95 12.57
CA ILE A 35 -21.65 29.94 12.05
C ILE A 35 -21.32 31.39 11.69
N SER A 36 -20.39 32.00 12.41
CA SER A 36 -19.91 33.35 12.11
C SER A 36 -18.54 33.28 11.45
N ILE A 37 -18.45 33.88 10.25
CA ILE A 37 -17.27 33.95 9.40
C ILE A 37 -16.75 35.39 9.43
N ASP A 38 -15.47 35.56 9.73
CA ASP A 38 -14.72 36.81 9.59
C ASP A 38 -13.84 36.70 8.34
N THR A 39 -14.05 37.58 7.34
CA THR A 39 -13.26 37.55 6.10
C THR A 39 -11.92 38.28 6.19
N SER A 40 -11.67 38.99 7.29
CA SER A 40 -10.41 39.68 7.58
C SER A 40 -9.40 38.80 8.33
N ASP A 41 -9.88 37.85 9.14
CA ASP A 41 -9.07 36.75 9.66
C ASP A 41 -8.87 35.69 8.56
N THR A 42 -7.60 35.45 8.18
CA THR A 42 -7.25 34.60 7.03
C THR A 42 -6.03 33.74 7.34
N THR A 43 -6.16 32.44 7.07
CA THR A 43 -5.02 31.50 7.02
C THR A 43 -4.84 31.02 5.58
N THR A 44 -3.62 31.15 5.04
CA THR A 44 -3.26 30.58 3.75
C THR A 44 -2.75 29.15 3.94
N TYR A 45 -3.19 28.23 3.09
CA TYR A 45 -2.78 26.83 3.08
C TYR A 45 -2.37 26.40 1.66
N ASN A 46 -1.59 25.32 1.54
CA ASN A 46 -1.02 24.93 0.25
C ASN A 46 -2.08 24.58 -0.80
N PRO A 47 -1.89 24.97 -2.07
CA PRO A 47 -2.77 24.53 -3.15
C PRO A 47 -2.66 23.02 -3.32
N ASP A 48 -3.82 22.37 -3.42
CA ASP A 48 -3.96 20.92 -3.57
C ASP A 48 -3.53 20.16 -2.28
N PHE A 49 -3.89 20.72 -1.12
CA PHE A 49 -3.55 20.31 0.24
C PHE A 49 -3.85 18.85 0.58
N ARG A 50 -4.98 18.30 0.09
CA ARG A 50 -5.45 16.97 0.46
C ARG A 50 -5.17 15.97 -0.65
N GLY A 51 -4.52 14.87 -0.28
CA GLY A 51 -4.33 13.69 -1.12
C GLY A 51 -4.76 12.37 -0.47
N PHE A 52 -4.33 11.28 -1.09
CA PHE A 52 -4.53 9.91 -0.62
C PHE A 52 -3.19 9.19 -0.43
N ASN A 53 -3.19 8.13 0.37
CA ASN A 53 -2.18 7.07 0.27
C ASN A 53 -2.74 5.89 -0.53
N ASN A 54 -1.88 5.15 -1.20
CA ASN A 54 -2.25 3.91 -1.88
C ASN A 54 -1.12 2.88 -1.74
N GLU A 55 -1.37 1.72 -1.16
CA GLU A 55 -0.37 0.64 -1.06
C GLU A 55 -0.10 0.01 -2.44
N PRO A 56 0.91 -0.88 -2.57
CA PRO A 56 0.94 -1.87 -3.64
C PRO A 56 -0.19 -2.88 -3.45
N GLU A 57 -1.02 -3.06 -4.48
CA GLU A 57 -2.30 -3.75 -4.33
C GLU A 57 -2.21 -5.27 -4.44
N ARG A 58 -2.86 -5.96 -3.51
CA ARG A 58 -3.01 -7.43 -3.51
C ARG A 58 -4.30 -7.89 -4.18
N THR A 59 -4.84 -7.04 -5.04
CA THR A 59 -5.88 -7.34 -6.02
C THR A 59 -5.26 -7.27 -7.42
N ALA A 60 -6.05 -7.59 -8.45
CA ALA A 60 -5.62 -7.45 -9.84
C ALA A 60 -5.48 -5.99 -10.30
N LEU A 61 -5.76 -5.02 -9.43
CA LEU A 61 -5.75 -3.60 -9.74
C LEU A 61 -4.35 -3.05 -10.05
N VAL A 62 -4.25 -2.19 -11.06
CA VAL A 62 -3.06 -1.43 -11.45
C VAL A 62 -3.43 0.06 -11.57
N MET A 63 -2.44 0.96 -11.49
CA MET A 63 -2.73 2.40 -11.34
C MET A 63 -3.24 3.05 -12.63
N ASP A 64 -2.97 2.47 -13.81
CA ASP A 64 -3.48 2.94 -15.11
C ASP A 64 -4.77 2.24 -15.56
N ASP A 65 -5.39 1.44 -14.68
CA ASP A 65 -6.65 0.78 -14.92
C ASP A 65 -7.77 1.81 -15.28
N PRO A 66 -8.58 1.59 -16.34
CA PRO A 66 -9.58 2.54 -16.78
C PRO A 66 -10.63 2.90 -15.72
N ASP A 67 -11.08 1.92 -14.92
CA ASP A 67 -12.12 2.14 -13.90
C ASP A 67 -11.52 2.82 -12.67
N PHE A 68 -10.25 2.54 -12.36
CA PHE A 68 -9.50 3.25 -11.32
C PHE A 68 -9.31 4.74 -11.63
N ILE A 69 -8.97 5.06 -12.88
CA ILE A 69 -8.89 6.43 -13.39
C ILE A 69 -10.27 7.10 -13.44
N GLN A 70 -11.30 6.38 -13.90
CA GLN A 70 -12.67 6.91 -13.95
C GLN A 70 -13.21 7.22 -12.55
N ALA A 71 -12.97 6.35 -11.56
CA ALA A 71 -13.31 6.62 -10.15
C ALA A 71 -12.57 7.84 -9.59
N ALA A 72 -11.33 8.10 -10.00
CA ALA A 72 -10.63 9.34 -9.63
C ALA A 72 -11.28 10.58 -10.26
N HIS A 73 -11.75 10.50 -11.51
CA HIS A 73 -12.48 11.58 -12.16
C HIS A 73 -13.86 11.84 -11.54
N ASP A 74 -14.62 10.79 -11.24
CA ASP A 74 -15.93 10.88 -10.58
C ASP A 74 -15.81 11.31 -9.11
N TYR A 75 -14.68 11.04 -8.46
CA TYR A 75 -14.34 11.61 -7.15
C TYR A 75 -14.17 13.13 -7.22
N GLY A 76 -13.33 13.60 -8.16
CA GLY A 76 -13.09 15.02 -8.41
C GLY A 76 -11.62 15.43 -8.24
N ARG A 77 -11.35 16.65 -7.75
CA ARG A 77 -9.98 17.16 -7.66
C ARG A 77 -9.20 16.57 -6.48
N ILE A 78 -8.43 15.53 -6.76
CA ILE A 78 -7.40 14.96 -5.89
C ILE A 78 -6.15 15.85 -5.95
N GLY A 79 -5.54 16.15 -4.80
CA GLY A 79 -4.36 17.00 -4.77
C GLY A 79 -3.04 16.27 -5.05
N PHE A 80 -2.87 15.10 -4.45
CA PHE A 80 -1.72 14.22 -4.67
C PHE A 80 -2.05 12.76 -4.30
N VAL A 81 -1.19 11.83 -4.72
CA VAL A 81 -1.22 10.43 -4.25
C VAL A 81 0.17 10.04 -3.73
N ARG A 82 0.22 9.55 -2.49
CA ARG A 82 1.38 8.92 -1.86
C ARG A 82 1.43 7.45 -2.27
N TRP A 83 2.37 7.10 -3.15
CA TRP A 83 2.54 5.75 -3.69
C TRP A 83 4.02 5.35 -3.85
N PRO A 84 4.36 4.06 -3.71
CA PRO A 84 3.55 3.08 -2.99
C PRO A 84 3.53 3.42 -1.50
N GLY A 85 2.37 3.31 -0.88
CA GLY A 85 2.11 3.64 0.53
C GLY A 85 2.37 2.47 1.48
N GLY A 86 2.34 2.78 2.78
CA GLY A 86 2.40 1.79 3.86
C GLY A 86 3.67 0.94 3.90
N THR A 87 3.59 -0.14 4.68
CA THR A 87 4.73 -1.03 4.95
C THR A 87 5.32 -1.79 3.74
N PRO A 88 4.59 -2.14 2.65
CA PRO A 88 5.18 -2.86 1.52
C PRO A 88 6.31 -2.09 0.81
N THR A 89 6.30 -0.77 0.86
CA THR A 89 7.26 0.09 0.15
C THR A 89 8.70 -0.02 0.64
N ASN A 90 8.86 -0.37 1.92
CA ASN A 90 10.17 -0.70 2.50
C ASN A 90 10.80 -1.98 1.90
N SER A 91 10.09 -2.64 0.98
CA SER A 91 10.53 -3.76 0.15
C SER A 91 10.21 -3.58 -1.34
N PHE A 92 9.74 -2.42 -1.82
CA PHE A 92 9.31 -2.29 -3.21
C PHE A 92 10.48 -2.00 -4.18
N SER A 93 10.51 -2.71 -5.31
CA SER A 93 11.45 -2.50 -6.41
C SER A 93 10.82 -1.67 -7.53
N TRP A 94 11.06 -0.36 -7.50
CA TRP A 94 10.62 0.61 -8.50
C TRP A 94 11.03 0.31 -9.95
N LYS A 95 11.98 -0.61 -10.18
CA LYS A 95 12.43 -1.00 -11.53
C LYS A 95 11.65 -2.17 -12.13
N LEU A 96 11.17 -3.09 -11.29
CA LEU A 96 10.41 -4.26 -11.73
C LEU A 96 8.91 -4.12 -11.46
N GLY A 97 8.50 -3.20 -10.57
CA GLY A 97 7.12 -3.12 -10.08
C GLY A 97 6.75 -4.26 -9.13
N LEU A 98 7.75 -4.82 -8.43
CA LEU A 98 7.61 -6.02 -7.61
C LEU A 98 8.05 -5.76 -6.17
N THR A 99 7.37 -6.40 -5.23
CA THR A 99 7.82 -6.52 -3.83
C THR A 99 9.01 -7.48 -3.76
N ASP A 100 10.14 -7.03 -3.23
CA ASP A 100 11.31 -7.85 -2.97
C ASP A 100 11.09 -8.78 -1.76
N SER A 101 10.87 -10.05 -2.08
CA SER A 101 10.71 -11.16 -1.14
C SER A 101 11.96 -11.54 -0.35
N GLU A 102 13.17 -11.19 -0.79
CA GLU A 102 14.40 -11.50 -0.05
C GLU A 102 14.57 -10.55 1.15
N TYR A 103 14.18 -9.28 1.01
CA TYR A 103 14.27 -8.30 2.10
C TYR A 103 13.09 -8.37 3.08
N THR A 104 11.90 -8.81 2.68
CA THR A 104 10.73 -8.90 3.60
C THR A 104 10.94 -9.89 4.74
N GLY A 105 11.65 -11.00 4.49
CA GLY A 105 12.11 -11.94 5.52
C GLY A 105 13.11 -11.33 6.51
N GLN A 106 13.74 -10.21 6.13
CA GLN A 106 14.65 -9.40 6.96
C GLN A 106 13.97 -8.17 7.60
N ALA A 107 12.65 -8.00 7.42
CA ALA A 107 11.95 -6.75 7.78
C ALA A 107 10.90 -6.90 8.89
N GLN A 108 10.27 -8.07 9.05
CA GLN A 108 9.17 -8.26 10.01
C GLN A 108 9.43 -9.48 10.92
N GLY A 109 9.27 -9.33 12.24
CA GLY A 109 9.39 -10.45 13.20
C GLY A 109 8.17 -11.38 13.22
N GLU A 110 7.12 -11.05 12.47
CA GLU A 110 5.84 -11.76 12.41
C GLU A 110 5.74 -12.61 11.12
N PRO A 111 5.58 -13.95 11.20
CA PRO A 111 5.38 -14.80 10.01
C PRO A 111 4.23 -14.33 9.11
N ARG A 112 3.12 -13.88 9.72
CA ARG A 112 1.92 -13.36 9.02
C ARG A 112 2.25 -12.24 8.02
N ARG A 113 3.24 -11.39 8.30
CA ARG A 113 3.60 -10.26 7.44
C ARG A 113 4.53 -10.66 6.29
N TYR A 114 5.47 -11.56 6.55
CA TYR A 114 6.35 -12.15 5.52
C TYR A 114 5.53 -12.86 4.42
N TYR A 115 4.63 -13.77 4.82
CA TYR A 115 3.77 -14.48 3.86
C TYR A 115 2.87 -13.52 3.06
N ASN A 116 2.27 -12.53 3.72
CA ASN A 116 1.48 -11.47 3.08
C ASN A 116 2.23 -10.74 1.93
N GLN A 117 3.55 -10.58 2.04
CA GLN A 117 4.37 -9.89 1.04
C GLN A 117 4.89 -10.84 -0.06
N LEU A 118 5.01 -12.14 0.22
CA LEU A 118 5.20 -13.17 -0.81
C LEU A 118 4.00 -13.22 -1.77
N TYR A 119 2.77 -13.14 -1.25
CA TYR A 119 1.55 -13.05 -2.08
C TYR A 119 1.50 -11.78 -2.92
N ALA A 120 1.88 -10.63 -2.35
CA ALA A 120 2.03 -9.40 -3.13
C ALA A 120 2.96 -9.60 -4.34
N LYS A 121 4.15 -10.20 -4.15
CA LYS A 121 5.08 -10.48 -5.26
C LYS A 121 4.48 -11.43 -6.32
N ARG A 122 3.76 -12.48 -5.91
CA ARG A 122 3.10 -13.43 -6.84
C ARG A 122 2.05 -12.73 -7.70
N TYR A 123 1.15 -11.98 -7.07
CA TYR A 123 0.06 -11.28 -7.78
C TYR A 123 0.62 -10.14 -8.63
N GLN A 124 1.66 -9.46 -8.18
CA GLN A 124 2.39 -8.47 -8.97
C GLN A 124 3.01 -9.11 -10.21
N ILE A 125 3.65 -10.29 -10.12
CA ILE A 125 4.12 -11.03 -11.30
C ILE A 125 2.95 -11.37 -12.23
N ALA A 126 1.82 -11.86 -11.70
CA ALA A 126 0.64 -12.21 -12.50
C ALA A 126 0.00 -11.01 -13.23
N LYS A 127 0.05 -9.79 -12.69
CA LYS A 127 -0.39 -8.57 -13.40
C LYS A 127 0.71 -7.85 -14.17
N GLY A 128 1.85 -8.50 -14.43
CA GLY A 128 2.97 -7.94 -15.20
C GLY A 128 3.88 -6.95 -14.45
N GLY A 129 3.62 -6.74 -13.15
CA GLY A 129 4.25 -5.80 -12.23
C GLY A 129 3.40 -4.53 -12.04
N GLU A 130 3.52 -3.87 -10.88
CA GLU A 130 2.93 -2.53 -10.66
C GLU A 130 3.95 -1.48 -11.10
N ARG A 131 3.81 -0.98 -12.32
CA ARG A 131 4.90 -0.26 -12.97
C ARG A 131 4.83 1.24 -12.73
N ILE A 132 6.00 1.88 -12.82
CA ILE A 132 6.12 3.33 -12.62
C ILE A 132 5.47 4.11 -13.79
N SER A 133 5.36 3.50 -14.98
CA SER A 133 4.53 4.00 -16.08
C SER A 133 3.08 4.26 -15.68
N ASP A 134 2.53 3.37 -14.87
CA ASP A 134 1.09 3.24 -14.63
C ASP A 134 0.65 4.35 -13.68
N TYR A 135 1.42 4.51 -12.60
CA TYR A 135 1.31 5.62 -11.66
C TYR A 135 1.52 6.99 -12.33
N VAL A 136 2.52 7.13 -13.22
CA VAL A 136 2.70 8.39 -13.98
C VAL A 136 1.52 8.67 -14.90
N THR A 137 0.93 7.63 -15.50
CA THR A 137 -0.27 7.73 -16.33
C THR A 137 -1.49 8.18 -15.51
N PHE A 138 -1.69 7.62 -14.32
CA PHE A 138 -2.72 8.08 -13.37
C PHE A 138 -2.54 9.56 -13.01
N LEU A 139 -1.33 9.97 -12.62
CA LEU A 139 -1.05 11.37 -12.28
C LEU A 139 -1.26 12.32 -13.47
N GLN A 140 -0.88 11.92 -14.68
CA GLN A 140 -1.10 12.73 -15.89
C GLN A 140 -2.59 12.96 -16.14
N GLN A 141 -3.41 11.91 -16.07
CA GLN A 141 -4.84 12.00 -16.38
C GLN A 141 -5.64 12.73 -15.27
N THR A 142 -5.40 12.38 -14.00
CA THR A 142 -6.11 12.99 -12.86
C THR A 142 -5.67 14.42 -12.53
N GLY A 143 -4.42 14.76 -12.84
CA GLY A 143 -3.81 16.03 -12.42
C GLY A 143 -3.35 16.07 -10.95
N ALA A 144 -3.32 14.92 -10.27
CA ALA A 144 -2.73 14.78 -8.95
C ALA A 144 -1.19 14.91 -9.02
N LYS A 145 -0.58 15.36 -7.93
CA LYS A 145 0.90 15.38 -7.76
C LYS A 145 1.40 14.08 -7.13
N ALA A 146 2.70 13.83 -7.22
CA ALA A 146 3.32 12.65 -6.61
C ALA A 146 3.81 12.91 -5.18
N VAL A 147 3.62 11.95 -4.28
CA VAL A 147 4.50 11.73 -3.11
C VAL A 147 5.10 10.34 -3.27
N ILE A 148 6.43 10.29 -3.37
CA ILE A 148 7.20 9.12 -3.82
C ILE A 148 7.95 8.53 -2.64
N MET A 149 7.71 7.26 -2.31
CA MET A 149 8.32 6.62 -1.15
C MET A 149 9.54 5.74 -1.51
N VAL A 150 10.67 6.08 -0.94
CA VAL A 150 11.99 5.54 -1.29
C VAL A 150 12.34 4.36 -0.39
N ASN A 151 12.65 3.21 -0.99
CA ASN A 151 13.16 2.04 -0.25
C ASN A 151 14.60 2.32 0.23
N VAL A 152 14.71 2.84 1.45
CA VAL A 152 16.00 3.11 2.11
C VAL A 152 16.59 1.88 2.83
N LEU A 153 15.77 0.85 3.10
CA LEU A 153 16.19 -0.30 3.90
C LEU A 153 17.22 -1.19 3.19
N GLN A 154 17.02 -1.45 1.90
CA GLN A 154 18.00 -2.15 1.05
C GLN A 154 19.34 -1.39 0.90
N TYR A 155 19.43 -0.15 1.40
CA TYR A 155 20.63 0.69 1.42
C TYR A 155 21.26 0.98 0.04
N ASN A 156 20.42 0.98 -0.99
CA ASN A 156 20.75 1.13 -2.42
C ASN A 156 20.38 2.53 -2.99
N PRO A 157 21.22 3.57 -2.79
CA PRO A 157 20.94 4.91 -3.31
C PRO A 157 21.00 4.99 -4.86
N GLU A 158 21.64 4.05 -5.55
CA GLU A 158 21.67 4.01 -7.01
C GLU A 158 20.25 3.84 -7.61
N GLN A 159 19.40 3.01 -7.00
CA GLN A 159 17.99 2.89 -7.40
C GLN A 159 17.20 4.17 -7.12
N ALA A 160 17.40 4.81 -5.97
CA ALA A 160 16.75 6.09 -5.64
C ALA A 160 17.14 7.21 -6.62
N ARG A 161 18.40 7.23 -7.08
CA ARG A 161 18.85 8.17 -8.12
C ARG A 161 18.23 7.88 -9.49
N ASP A 162 18.13 6.60 -9.87
CA ASP A 162 17.50 6.21 -11.15
C ASP A 162 15.98 6.49 -11.16
N LEU A 163 15.30 6.33 -10.02
CA LEU A 163 13.91 6.75 -9.81
C LEU A 163 13.74 8.27 -9.92
N ALA A 164 14.55 9.05 -9.19
CA ALA A 164 14.50 10.50 -9.25
C ALA A 164 14.78 11.04 -10.68
N LYS A 165 15.75 10.45 -11.38
CA LYS A 165 16.05 10.74 -12.79
C LYS A 165 14.86 10.44 -13.71
N TYR A 166 14.23 9.27 -13.56
CA TYR A 166 13.03 8.92 -14.33
C TYR A 166 11.90 9.92 -14.11
N LEU A 167 11.62 10.31 -12.86
CA LEU A 167 10.57 11.26 -12.53
C LEU A 167 10.87 12.66 -13.09
N TYR A 168 12.13 13.06 -13.13
CA TYR A 168 12.58 14.33 -13.73
C TYR A 168 12.46 14.32 -15.26
N GLU A 169 12.85 13.22 -15.91
CA GLU A 169 12.84 13.07 -17.38
C GLU A 169 11.44 12.84 -17.96
N ASN A 170 10.50 12.36 -17.13
CA ASN A 170 9.07 12.31 -17.42
C ASN A 170 8.28 13.44 -16.73
N HIS A 171 9.00 14.49 -16.30
CA HIS A 171 8.51 15.77 -15.79
C HIS A 171 7.38 15.70 -14.75
N VAL A 172 7.42 14.66 -13.91
CA VAL A 172 6.40 14.37 -12.88
C VAL A 172 6.49 15.40 -11.74
N PRO A 173 5.40 16.11 -11.39
CA PRO A 173 5.37 17.00 -10.23
C PRO A 173 5.45 16.21 -8.91
N VAL A 174 6.65 16.11 -8.34
CA VAL A 174 6.86 15.48 -7.03
C VAL A 174 6.77 16.54 -5.93
N LEU A 175 5.84 16.37 -4.99
CA LEU A 175 5.80 17.16 -3.76
C LEU A 175 6.95 16.76 -2.82
N TYR A 176 7.11 15.45 -2.60
CA TYR A 176 8.11 14.89 -1.69
C TYR A 176 8.64 13.52 -2.14
N PHE A 177 9.93 13.29 -1.87
CA PHE A 177 10.55 11.98 -1.79
C PHE A 177 10.66 11.57 -0.31
N GLU A 178 9.85 10.61 0.12
CA GLU A 178 9.77 10.14 1.51
C GLU A 178 10.81 9.04 1.74
N LEU A 179 11.72 9.26 2.70
CA LEU A 179 12.89 8.40 2.95
C LEU A 179 12.54 7.20 3.86
N GLY A 180 11.59 6.39 3.38
CA GLY A 180 11.10 5.16 4.00
C GLY A 180 9.83 5.33 4.84
N ASN A 181 8.99 4.30 4.86
CA ASN A 181 7.74 4.27 5.61
C ASN A 181 7.97 3.89 7.08
N GLU A 182 7.49 4.70 8.03
CA GLU A 182 7.42 4.39 9.47
C GLU A 182 8.75 3.85 10.05
N ILE A 183 9.87 4.46 9.65
CA ILE A 183 11.21 3.91 9.87
C ILE A 183 11.59 3.79 11.35
N SER A 184 10.90 4.50 12.24
CA SER A 184 11.00 4.36 13.69
C SER A 184 10.87 2.91 14.19
N PHE A 185 10.08 2.06 13.52
CA PHE A 185 9.90 0.65 13.90
C PHE A 185 11.05 -0.27 13.46
N TYR A 186 12.01 0.24 12.68
CA TYR A 186 13.21 -0.48 12.24
C TYR A 186 14.45 -0.11 13.08
N VAL A 187 14.23 0.44 14.27
CA VAL A 187 15.27 0.83 15.24
C VAL A 187 15.38 -0.27 16.31
N SER A 188 16.59 -0.55 16.81
CA SER A 188 16.78 -1.54 17.87
C SER A 188 15.87 -1.32 19.08
N ASP A 189 15.31 -2.43 19.57
CA ASP A 189 14.35 -2.55 20.68
C ASP A 189 12.95 -1.94 20.46
N SER A 190 12.65 -1.44 19.24
CA SER A 190 11.27 -1.16 18.81
C SER A 190 10.56 -2.43 18.29
N GLY A 191 9.24 -2.53 18.50
CA GLY A 191 8.51 -3.80 18.39
C GLY A 191 8.11 -4.25 16.98
N ASN A 192 7.92 -5.57 16.82
CA ASN A 192 7.33 -6.31 15.69
C ASN A 192 8.06 -6.23 14.33
N GLN A 193 8.97 -5.29 14.13
CA GLN A 193 9.79 -5.16 12.92
C GLN A 193 11.28 -5.35 13.23
N GLN A 194 12.09 -5.53 12.17
CA GLN A 194 13.48 -5.91 12.31
C GLN A 194 14.39 -4.69 12.41
N PRO A 195 15.41 -4.69 13.29
CA PRO A 195 16.31 -3.55 13.46
C PRO A 195 17.23 -3.40 12.25
N ALA A 196 16.82 -2.55 11.30
CA ALA A 196 17.65 -2.12 10.19
C ALA A 196 18.61 -0.99 10.58
N PHE A 197 18.28 -0.21 11.62
CA PHE A 197 19.04 0.93 12.15
C PHE A 197 19.27 0.79 13.67
N LYS A 198 20.30 1.46 14.19
CA LYS A 198 20.60 1.44 15.64
C LYS A 198 19.87 2.52 16.44
N THR A 199 19.75 3.71 15.86
CA THR A 199 19.17 4.91 16.47
C THR A 199 18.56 5.77 15.34
N GLY A 200 17.81 6.81 15.67
CA GLY A 200 17.38 7.80 14.68
C GLY A 200 18.57 8.51 14.03
N THR A 201 19.64 8.81 14.79
CA THR A 201 20.90 9.33 14.24
C THR A 201 21.53 8.36 13.23
N ASP A 202 21.53 7.05 13.50
CA ASP A 202 22.04 6.05 12.55
C ASP A 202 21.17 5.94 11.28
N TYR A 203 19.85 6.13 11.39
CA TYR A 203 18.97 6.30 10.23
C TYR A 203 19.32 7.56 9.42
N LEU A 204 19.40 8.72 10.08
CA LEU A 204 19.65 10.00 9.43
C LEU A 204 21.03 10.08 8.77
N ASP A 205 22.09 9.60 9.43
CA ASP A 205 23.43 9.45 8.83
C ASP A 205 23.39 8.61 7.55
N ARG A 206 22.60 7.54 7.56
CA ARG A 206 22.54 6.55 6.49
C ARG A 206 21.69 7.01 5.31
N VAL A 207 20.53 7.63 5.54
CA VAL A 207 19.64 8.07 4.46
C VAL A 207 20.03 9.43 3.86
N LYS A 208 21.02 10.14 4.44
CA LYS A 208 21.56 11.37 3.85
C LYS A 208 22.03 11.17 2.41
N VAL A 209 22.69 10.06 2.08
CA VAL A 209 23.13 9.81 0.69
C VAL A 209 21.95 9.69 -0.28
N PHE A 210 20.80 9.20 0.18
CA PHE A 210 19.59 9.11 -0.65
C PHE A 210 19.07 10.50 -0.97
N ASN A 211 18.99 11.39 0.04
CA ASN A 211 18.71 12.80 -0.18
C ASN A 211 19.67 13.43 -1.20
N ASP A 212 20.98 13.22 -1.02
CA ASP A 212 22.01 13.84 -1.84
C ASP A 212 21.93 13.38 -3.30
N VAL A 213 21.72 12.09 -3.56
CA VAL A 213 21.58 11.58 -4.94
C VAL A 213 20.23 11.94 -5.57
N ILE A 214 19.13 11.95 -4.81
CA ILE A 214 17.81 12.39 -5.29
C ILE A 214 17.88 13.85 -5.74
N LYS A 215 18.38 14.75 -4.89
CA LYS A 215 18.54 16.18 -5.21
C LYS A 215 19.54 16.43 -6.33
N SER A 216 20.47 15.50 -6.60
CA SER A 216 21.37 15.56 -7.77
C SER A 216 20.72 15.16 -9.10
N ALA A 217 19.69 14.30 -9.07
CA ALA A 217 19.04 13.74 -10.25
C ALA A 217 17.70 14.40 -10.60
N TYR A 218 17.02 14.97 -9.60
CA TYR A 218 15.84 15.81 -9.74
C TYR A 218 16.15 17.16 -9.05
N PRO A 219 16.63 18.17 -9.81
CA PRO A 219 16.86 19.50 -9.28
C PRO A 219 15.58 20.11 -8.69
N GLY A 220 15.65 20.58 -7.45
CA GLY A 220 14.49 21.09 -6.71
C GLY A 220 13.64 20.03 -6.01
N ALA A 221 14.06 18.75 -6.01
CA ALA A 221 13.40 17.72 -5.22
C ALA A 221 13.41 18.04 -3.72
N ARG A 222 12.27 17.85 -3.07
CA ARG A 222 12.12 17.89 -1.61
C ARG A 222 12.14 16.48 -1.04
N THR A 223 12.76 16.29 0.11
CA THR A 223 12.92 15.01 0.81
C THR A 223 12.36 15.10 2.22
N ILE A 224 11.75 14.02 2.71
CA ILE A 224 11.14 13.99 4.04
C ILE A 224 11.53 12.75 4.82
N VAL A 225 11.65 12.90 6.14
CA VAL A 225 12.05 11.85 7.09
C VAL A 225 10.90 11.52 8.05
N SER A 226 10.84 10.26 8.50
CA SER A 226 9.76 9.76 9.36
C SER A 226 9.90 10.26 10.80
N MET A 227 8.76 10.48 11.47
CA MET A 227 8.60 10.57 12.93
C MET A 227 7.77 9.38 13.43
N SER A 228 8.00 8.93 14.66
CA SER A 228 7.29 7.83 15.31
C SER A 228 5.94 8.25 15.94
N ASN A 229 5.73 9.55 16.17
CA ASN A 229 4.60 10.10 16.92
C ASN A 229 4.57 9.55 18.37
N LYS A 230 5.73 9.62 19.06
CA LYS A 230 6.03 9.04 20.38
C LYS A 230 5.95 7.52 20.53
N GLN A 231 5.70 6.76 19.47
CA GLN A 231 5.68 5.29 19.54
C GLN A 231 7.08 4.70 19.80
N VAL A 232 8.13 5.41 19.39
CA VAL A 232 9.54 5.12 19.66
C VAL A 232 10.23 6.43 20.05
N ALA A 233 10.00 6.88 21.29
CA ALA A 233 10.39 8.23 21.74
C ALA A 233 11.87 8.58 21.52
N SER A 234 12.77 7.61 21.73
CA SER A 234 14.22 7.79 21.50
C SER A 234 14.58 8.09 20.04
N PHE A 235 13.82 7.56 19.08
CA PHE A 235 14.00 7.88 17.66
C PHE A 235 13.51 9.29 17.33
N ASP A 236 12.43 9.75 17.97
CA ASP A 236 11.96 11.14 17.80
C ASP A 236 12.98 12.12 18.43
N GLU A 237 13.51 11.79 19.61
CA GLU A 237 14.60 12.52 20.28
C GLU A 237 15.86 12.61 19.41
N ASP A 238 16.30 11.50 18.80
CA ASP A 238 17.40 11.46 17.82
C ASP A 238 17.17 12.42 16.61
N VAL A 239 15.93 12.58 16.14
CA VAL A 239 15.61 13.46 15.01
C VAL A 239 15.58 14.93 15.45
N TYR A 240 15.12 15.22 16.67
CA TYR A 240 15.15 16.57 17.25
C TYR A 240 16.58 17.06 17.50
N ASP A 241 17.45 16.21 18.04
CA ASP A 241 18.84 16.55 18.41
C ASP A 241 19.84 16.49 17.22
N TYR A 242 19.41 16.12 16.01
CA TYR A 242 20.33 15.95 14.87
C TYR A 242 21.00 17.28 14.47
N PRO A 243 22.34 17.41 14.53
CA PRO A 243 23.01 18.71 14.57
C PRO A 243 23.06 19.48 13.25
N THR A 244 22.65 18.87 12.13
CA THR A 244 22.55 19.55 10.82
C THR A 244 21.47 18.87 9.96
N PRO A 245 20.19 19.22 10.13
CA PRO A 245 19.10 18.74 9.29
C PRO A 245 19.34 19.05 7.80
N TYR A 246 19.05 18.07 6.94
CA TYR A 246 19.26 18.16 5.49
C TYR A 246 17.98 17.86 4.67
N TRP A 247 16.92 17.43 5.35
CA TRP A 247 15.60 17.17 4.82
C TRP A 247 14.78 18.46 4.77
N ASP A 248 13.70 18.46 3.98
CA ASP A 248 12.92 19.68 3.69
C ASP A 248 11.56 19.72 4.41
N ALA A 249 11.11 18.60 5.01
CA ALA A 249 9.96 18.48 5.90
C ALA A 249 10.03 17.14 6.68
N ILE A 250 9.19 16.95 7.70
CA ILE A 250 9.02 15.67 8.43
C ILE A 250 7.67 15.01 8.08
N THR A 251 7.57 13.68 8.15
CA THR A 251 6.30 12.95 8.00
C THR A 251 5.88 12.23 9.28
N THR A 252 4.58 12.23 9.58
CA THR A 252 4.00 11.52 10.72
C THR A 252 2.70 10.82 10.34
N HIS A 253 2.44 9.65 10.94
CA HIS A 253 1.18 8.91 10.83
C HIS A 253 0.36 9.04 12.11
N ARG A 254 -0.98 8.96 12.02
CA ARG A 254 -1.85 8.94 13.21
C ARG A 254 -3.19 8.24 12.98
N PHE A 255 -3.39 7.13 13.70
CA PHE A 255 -4.67 6.42 13.76
C PHE A 255 -5.28 6.48 15.16
N VAL A 256 -6.61 6.65 15.26
CA VAL A 256 -7.34 6.50 16.54
C VAL A 256 -7.52 5.01 16.83
N GLY A 257 -7.00 4.55 17.97
CA GLY A 257 -7.20 3.16 18.42
C GLY A 257 -8.66 2.83 18.76
N ASN A 258 -9.00 1.54 18.74
CA ASN A 258 -10.34 1.07 19.08
C ASN A 258 -10.72 1.37 20.54
N GLY A 259 -11.91 1.96 20.74
CA GLY A 259 -12.58 1.96 22.04
C GLY A 259 -13.16 0.58 22.37
N ALA A 260 -13.54 0.37 23.64
CA ALA A 260 -14.10 -0.91 24.11
C ALA A 260 -15.47 -1.28 23.51
N ASN A 261 -16.15 -0.32 22.87
CA ASN A 261 -17.37 -0.45 22.08
C ASN A 261 -17.49 0.80 21.18
N ALA A 262 -18.47 0.82 20.27
CA ALA A 262 -18.63 1.93 19.32
C ALA A 262 -18.82 3.31 19.99
N ALA A 263 -19.58 3.40 21.09
CA ALA A 263 -19.78 4.67 21.80
C ALA A 263 -18.49 5.17 22.49
N ALA A 264 -17.67 4.25 23.01
CA ALA A 264 -16.33 4.58 23.48
C ALA A 264 -15.43 5.04 22.32
N ALA A 265 -15.42 4.32 21.19
CA ALA A 265 -14.61 4.68 20.03
C ALA A 265 -14.97 6.07 19.46
N MET A 266 -16.27 6.41 19.40
CA MET A 266 -16.72 7.76 19.03
C MET A 266 -16.25 8.82 20.04
N THR A 267 -16.31 8.51 21.34
CA THR A 267 -15.81 9.38 22.43
C THR A 267 -14.29 9.62 22.33
N ASP A 268 -13.52 8.60 21.96
CA ASP A 268 -12.07 8.70 21.81
C ASP A 268 -11.66 9.40 20.50
N ALA A 269 -12.38 9.16 19.40
CA ALA A 269 -12.24 9.94 18.16
C ALA A 269 -12.46 11.44 18.41
N ASN A 270 -13.50 11.80 19.17
CA ASN A 270 -13.77 13.18 19.60
C ASN A 270 -12.67 13.74 20.52
N GLY A 271 -12.08 12.90 21.37
CA GLY A 271 -10.89 13.25 22.16
C GLY A 271 -9.72 13.67 21.25
N TYR A 272 -9.41 12.84 20.25
CA TYR A 272 -8.33 13.11 19.29
C TYR A 272 -8.60 14.38 18.46
N LEU A 273 -9.84 14.62 17.99
CA LEU A 273 -10.21 15.85 17.27
C LEU A 273 -9.88 17.12 18.08
N SER A 274 -10.11 17.11 19.39
CA SER A 274 -9.79 18.24 20.27
C SER A 274 -8.29 18.42 20.56
N GLY A 275 -7.48 17.38 20.37
CA GLY A 275 -6.06 17.35 20.75
C GLY A 275 -5.06 17.47 19.59
N TRP A 276 -5.50 17.56 18.33
CA TRP A 276 -4.60 17.55 17.16
C TRP A 276 -3.58 18.70 17.16
N ASN A 277 -4.02 19.97 17.12
CA ASN A 277 -3.11 21.11 17.04
C ASN A 277 -2.23 21.26 18.29
N SER A 278 -2.74 20.89 19.47
CA SER A 278 -1.96 20.84 20.70
C SER A 278 -0.84 19.79 20.65
N LEU A 279 -1.05 18.64 19.99
CA LEU A 279 0.02 17.66 19.78
C LEU A 279 1.06 18.20 18.79
N ILE A 280 0.65 18.78 17.66
CA ILE A 280 1.59 19.36 16.68
C ILE A 280 2.46 20.44 17.34
N ALA A 281 1.85 21.33 18.13
CA ALA A 281 2.56 22.38 18.85
C ALA A 281 3.50 21.84 19.92
N ASN A 282 3.01 20.93 20.78
CA ASN A 282 3.79 20.41 21.92
C ASN A 282 4.88 19.40 21.52
N GLU A 283 4.78 18.78 20.34
CA GLU A 283 5.69 17.70 19.93
C GLU A 283 6.66 18.10 18.83
N TYR A 284 6.17 18.71 17.76
CA TYR A 284 7.01 19.03 16.61
C TYR A 284 7.50 20.48 16.68
N VAL A 285 6.60 21.45 16.89
CA VAL A 285 6.96 22.88 16.93
C VAL A 285 7.74 23.27 18.21
N ALA A 286 7.59 22.49 19.29
CA ALA A 286 8.36 22.70 20.52
C ALA A 286 9.83 22.23 20.44
N ASN A 287 10.13 21.27 19.56
CA ASN A 287 11.45 20.63 19.48
C ASN A 287 12.19 20.92 18.15
N LEU A 288 11.48 21.29 17.08
CA LEU A 288 12.04 21.66 15.78
C LEU A 288 11.83 23.16 15.49
N SER A 289 12.81 23.79 14.84
CA SER A 289 12.71 25.20 14.42
C SER A 289 11.85 25.33 13.16
N ASP A 290 10.61 25.79 13.32
CA ASP A 290 9.63 26.03 12.25
C ASP A 290 9.44 24.83 11.29
N PRO A 291 9.01 23.66 11.80
CA PRO A 291 8.94 22.44 11.01
C PRO A 291 7.83 22.53 9.97
N GLU A 292 8.15 22.17 8.72
CA GLU A 292 7.13 21.79 7.75
C GLU A 292 6.80 20.30 7.94
N ILE A 293 5.51 19.99 8.06
CA ILE A 293 5.01 18.67 8.47
C ILE A 293 4.09 18.13 7.38
N PHE A 294 4.30 16.86 7.02
CA PHE A 294 3.44 16.06 6.17
C PHE A 294 2.70 15.02 7.01
N ILE A 295 1.38 14.87 6.80
CA ILE A 295 0.62 13.79 7.43
C ILE A 295 0.40 12.71 6.37
N GLY A 296 1.30 11.71 6.34
CA GLY A 296 1.37 10.69 5.30
C GLY A 296 0.25 9.66 5.35
N GLU A 297 -0.29 9.39 6.55
CA GLU A 297 -1.48 8.57 6.78
C GLU A 297 -2.20 9.06 8.04
N HIS A 298 -3.53 9.20 7.97
CA HIS A 298 -4.35 9.34 9.17
C HIS A 298 -5.75 8.72 9.01
N GLY A 299 -6.36 8.36 10.14
CA GLY A 299 -7.72 7.86 10.18
C GLY A 299 -8.13 7.28 11.53
N VAL A 300 -9.14 6.40 11.50
CA VAL A 300 -9.47 5.47 12.59
C VAL A 300 -8.73 4.15 12.38
N GLN A 301 -8.58 3.33 13.42
CA GLN A 301 -7.95 2.01 13.30
C GLN A 301 -8.63 1.17 12.22
N LEU A 302 -7.83 0.67 11.27
CA LEU A 302 -8.27 -0.19 10.17
C LEU A 302 -8.84 -1.51 10.70
N GLY A 303 -10.00 -1.93 10.18
CA GLY A 303 -10.80 -3.03 10.73
C GLY A 303 -11.36 -2.77 12.14
N GLY A 304 -11.32 -1.51 12.60
CA GLY A 304 -11.85 -1.08 13.89
C GLY A 304 -13.35 -0.76 13.85
N LEU A 305 -13.92 -0.44 15.01
CA LEU A 305 -15.36 -0.22 15.21
C LEU A 305 -15.93 1.00 14.49
N LEU A 306 -15.06 1.89 13.98
CA LEU A 306 -15.44 3.06 13.20
C LEU A 306 -14.91 3.00 11.75
N ASP A 307 -14.17 1.96 11.36
CA ASP A 307 -13.64 1.87 9.99
C ASP A 307 -14.78 1.66 9.00
N ASN A 308 -14.68 2.30 7.82
CA ASN A 308 -15.73 2.37 6.81
C ASN A 308 -17.11 2.89 7.32
N THR A 309 -17.21 3.48 8.52
CA THR A 309 -18.47 4.02 9.06
C THR A 309 -18.71 5.49 8.71
N GLN A 310 -19.95 5.95 8.85
CA GLN A 310 -20.29 7.39 8.76
C GLN A 310 -19.57 8.22 9.83
N TYR A 311 -19.42 7.72 11.06
CA TYR A 311 -18.64 8.43 12.10
C TYR A 311 -17.14 8.45 11.79
N GLY A 312 -16.61 7.41 11.15
CA GLY A 312 -15.27 7.41 10.57
C GLY A 312 -15.13 8.52 9.53
N GLY A 313 -16.09 8.63 8.60
CA GLY A 313 -16.15 9.72 7.62
C GLY A 313 -16.19 11.12 8.26
N ILE A 314 -16.98 11.30 9.32
CA ILE A 314 -17.01 12.56 10.10
C ILE A 314 -15.65 12.84 10.75
N TYR A 315 -15.03 11.85 11.40
CA TYR A 315 -13.74 12.02 12.08
C TYR A 315 -12.62 12.45 11.11
N VAL A 316 -12.45 11.73 10.00
CA VAL A 316 -11.39 12.03 9.02
C VAL A 316 -11.66 13.40 8.38
N SER A 317 -12.94 13.71 8.08
CA SER A 317 -13.30 15.02 7.51
C SER A 317 -13.04 16.17 8.48
N GLU A 318 -13.41 16.04 9.75
CA GLU A 318 -13.20 17.10 10.74
C GLU A 318 -11.72 17.28 11.10
N SER A 319 -10.91 16.21 11.11
CA SER A 319 -9.47 16.35 11.34
C SER A 319 -8.76 17.09 10.19
N VAL A 320 -9.10 16.84 8.93
CA VAL A 320 -8.60 17.63 7.77
C VAL A 320 -8.88 19.13 7.97
N LEU A 321 -10.12 19.49 8.28
CA LEU A 321 -10.55 20.89 8.43
C LEU A 321 -9.92 21.60 9.65
N ARG A 322 -9.57 20.85 10.70
CA ARG A 322 -8.85 21.36 11.88
C ARG A 322 -7.34 21.50 11.68
N LEU A 323 -6.77 20.81 10.71
CA LEU A 323 -5.33 20.78 10.41
C LEU A 323 -4.94 21.69 9.25
N MET A 324 -5.83 21.94 8.29
CA MET A 324 -5.58 22.85 7.16
C MET A 324 -5.37 24.33 7.55
N THR A 325 -5.72 24.71 8.79
CA THR A 325 -5.47 26.04 9.36
C THR A 325 -4.27 26.10 10.30
N ASN A 326 -3.50 25.01 10.40
CA ASN A 326 -2.25 24.97 11.15
C ASN A 326 -1.07 25.28 10.20
N PRO A 327 -0.29 26.36 10.44
CA PRO A 327 0.73 26.83 9.49
C PRO A 327 1.89 25.84 9.28
N ASN A 328 2.11 24.90 10.20
CA ASN A 328 3.15 23.88 10.09
C ASN A 328 2.71 22.64 9.29
N ILE A 329 1.42 22.48 8.96
CA ILE A 329 0.94 21.36 8.14
C ILE A 329 0.97 21.74 6.66
N SER A 330 1.82 21.06 5.88
CA SER A 330 2.00 21.31 4.45
C SER A 330 0.95 20.63 3.58
N TYR A 331 0.76 19.33 3.79
CA TYR A 331 -0.09 18.44 3.01
C TYR A 331 -0.56 17.30 3.91
N LEU A 332 -1.71 16.71 3.57
CA LEU A 332 -2.36 15.71 4.40
C LEU A 332 -3.03 14.63 3.54
N ALA A 333 -2.63 13.38 3.74
CA ALA A 333 -3.23 12.21 3.12
C ALA A 333 -4.26 11.60 4.08
N GLY A 334 -5.49 11.44 3.61
CA GLY A 334 -6.63 11.06 4.44
C GLY A 334 -7.44 9.92 3.84
N TYR A 335 -7.50 8.80 4.56
CA TYR A 335 -7.95 7.50 4.05
C TYR A 335 -7.13 7.02 2.83
N ARG A 336 -7.45 5.82 2.34
CA ARG A 336 -6.79 5.15 1.21
C ARG A 336 -7.48 5.49 -0.11
N PHE A 337 -6.80 5.37 -1.25
CA PHE A 337 -7.48 5.40 -2.55
C PHE A 337 -8.12 4.03 -2.85
N THR A 338 -7.35 2.95 -3.02
CA THR A 338 -7.94 1.59 -3.01
C THR A 338 -8.46 1.24 -1.62
N ASN A 339 -9.54 0.46 -1.55
CA ASN A 339 -10.28 0.19 -0.30
C ASN A 339 -10.80 1.50 0.34
N GLY A 340 -11.09 2.49 -0.52
CA GLY A 340 -11.50 3.84 -0.14
C GLY A 340 -12.31 4.49 -1.25
N VAL A 341 -11.68 5.31 -2.08
CA VAL A 341 -12.29 5.85 -3.32
C VAL A 341 -12.63 4.71 -4.29
N PHE A 342 -11.73 3.73 -4.43
CA PHE A 342 -11.97 2.53 -5.23
C PHE A 342 -11.94 1.32 -4.31
N THR A 343 -13.09 0.89 -3.79
CA THR A 343 -13.19 -0.38 -3.05
C THR A 343 -13.68 -1.46 -4.00
N PRO A 344 -12.83 -2.39 -4.45
CA PRO A 344 -13.28 -3.47 -5.33
C PRO A 344 -14.20 -4.42 -4.56
N ALA A 345 -15.31 -4.81 -5.17
CA ALA A 345 -16.19 -5.83 -4.61
C ALA A 345 -15.65 -7.26 -4.86
N GLU A 346 -14.98 -7.48 -5.99
CA GLU A 346 -14.14 -8.67 -6.23
C GLU A 346 -12.66 -8.27 -6.38
N SER A 347 -11.80 -9.00 -5.68
CA SER A 347 -10.35 -8.87 -5.64
C SER A 347 -9.62 -9.43 -6.86
N HIS A 348 -10.22 -10.43 -7.53
CA HIS A 348 -9.62 -11.31 -8.54
C HIS A 348 -8.36 -12.05 -8.08
N GLY A 349 -8.17 -12.21 -6.76
CA GLY A 349 -6.99 -12.86 -6.17
C GLY A 349 -6.81 -14.33 -6.59
N ALA A 350 -7.91 -15.05 -6.85
CA ALA A 350 -7.84 -16.41 -7.39
C ALA A 350 -7.26 -16.42 -8.82
N VAL A 351 -7.78 -15.56 -9.71
CA VAL A 351 -7.32 -15.42 -11.11
C VAL A 351 -5.82 -15.06 -11.17
N LEU A 352 -5.36 -14.20 -10.25
CA LEU A 352 -3.94 -13.85 -10.12
C LEU A 352 -3.07 -15.00 -9.62
N GLU A 353 -3.52 -15.77 -8.62
CA GLU A 353 -2.76 -16.93 -8.15
C GLU A 353 -2.74 -18.02 -9.22
N ASP A 354 -3.84 -18.30 -9.92
CA ASP A 354 -3.91 -19.29 -11.01
C ASP A 354 -2.99 -18.90 -12.18
N ALA A 355 -3.03 -17.64 -12.63
CA ALA A 355 -2.12 -17.14 -13.66
C ALA A 355 -0.64 -17.18 -13.21
N TYR A 356 -0.34 -16.81 -11.95
CA TYR A 356 1.00 -17.00 -11.39
C TYR A 356 1.40 -18.48 -11.36
N GLN A 357 0.46 -19.40 -11.09
CA GLN A 357 0.72 -20.82 -11.01
C GLN A 357 1.11 -21.40 -12.38
N ASP A 358 0.39 -21.02 -13.44
CA ASP A 358 0.70 -21.39 -14.83
C ASP A 358 1.96 -20.71 -15.40
N GLY A 359 2.44 -19.63 -14.75
CA GLY A 359 3.51 -18.77 -15.29
C GLY A 359 3.03 -17.74 -16.32
N ASN A 360 1.73 -17.50 -16.38
CA ASN A 360 1.04 -16.55 -17.25
C ASN A 360 0.89 -15.16 -16.61
N THR A 361 0.36 -14.21 -17.39
CA THR A 361 -0.12 -12.90 -16.90
C THR A 361 -1.59 -12.67 -17.21
N VAL A 362 -2.28 -11.94 -16.35
CA VAL A 362 -3.70 -11.56 -16.48
C VAL A 362 -3.81 -10.23 -17.24
N ASP A 363 -4.78 -10.13 -18.14
CA ASP A 363 -5.23 -8.84 -18.71
C ASP A 363 -6.16 -8.16 -17.70
N THR A 364 -5.60 -7.28 -16.86
CA THR A 364 -6.31 -6.70 -15.71
C THR A 364 -7.39 -5.72 -16.12
N ALA A 365 -7.19 -5.00 -17.23
CA ALA A 365 -8.17 -4.05 -17.78
C ALA A 365 -9.39 -4.74 -18.43
N ALA A 366 -9.44 -6.08 -18.42
CA ALA A 366 -10.59 -6.88 -18.81
C ALA A 366 -11.37 -7.46 -17.60
N LEU A 367 -10.97 -7.13 -16.36
CA LEU A 367 -11.62 -7.59 -15.14
C LEU A 367 -12.64 -6.56 -14.63
N ASP A 368 -13.83 -7.03 -14.26
CA ASP A 368 -14.84 -6.20 -13.61
C ASP A 368 -14.65 -6.25 -12.08
N PHE A 369 -14.36 -5.11 -11.47
CA PHE A 369 -14.15 -5.00 -10.02
C PHE A 369 -15.43 -4.69 -9.23
N GLU A 370 -16.57 -4.40 -9.90
CA GLU A 370 -17.83 -3.88 -9.31
C GLU A 370 -17.57 -2.83 -8.19
N PRO A 371 -16.81 -1.76 -8.46
CA PRO A 371 -16.20 -0.93 -7.43
C PRO A 371 -17.19 0.02 -6.73
N TYR A 372 -16.94 0.29 -5.44
CA TYR A 372 -17.74 1.23 -4.66
C TYR A 372 -16.91 2.16 -3.75
N TYR A 373 -17.51 3.28 -3.36
CA TYR A 373 -16.88 4.25 -2.46
C TYR A 373 -17.13 3.85 -1.00
N SER A 374 -16.07 3.79 -0.18
CA SER A 374 -16.19 3.65 1.27
C SER A 374 -16.95 4.84 1.87
N THR A 375 -17.62 4.65 3.01
CA THR A 375 -18.35 5.77 3.66
C THR A 375 -17.43 6.95 4.02
N PRO A 376 -16.18 6.74 4.48
CA PRO A 376 -15.20 7.80 4.62
C PRO A 376 -14.86 8.48 3.28
N ALA A 377 -14.66 7.73 2.19
CA ALA A 377 -14.36 8.33 0.89
C ALA A 377 -15.50 9.23 0.39
N ALA A 378 -16.75 8.77 0.47
CA ALA A 378 -17.94 9.58 0.13
C ALA A 378 -18.03 10.85 0.98
N SER A 379 -17.81 10.76 2.29
CA SER A 379 -17.80 11.92 3.19
C SER A 379 -16.67 12.90 2.87
N LEU A 380 -15.49 12.38 2.52
CA LEU A 380 -14.33 13.19 2.17
C LEU A 380 -14.48 13.85 0.78
N GLN A 381 -15.26 13.27 -0.13
CA GLN A 381 -15.59 13.87 -1.43
C GLN A 381 -16.31 15.22 -1.25
N VAL A 382 -17.16 15.31 -0.22
CA VAL A 382 -17.86 16.54 0.16
C VAL A 382 -16.87 17.65 0.54
N ILE A 383 -15.79 17.32 1.26
CA ILE A 383 -14.83 18.33 1.74
C ILE A 383 -13.79 18.72 0.69
N ASP A 384 -13.32 17.77 -0.15
CA ASP A 384 -12.38 18.06 -1.24
C ASP A 384 -12.99 19.01 -2.29
N GLY A 385 -14.31 18.93 -2.45
CA GLY A 385 -15.12 19.91 -3.18
C GLY A 385 -15.08 21.34 -2.62
N ALA A 386 -14.32 21.61 -1.54
CA ALA A 386 -13.96 22.94 -1.05
C ALA A 386 -12.45 23.06 -0.78
N VAL A 387 -11.84 22.11 -0.06
CA VAL A 387 -10.42 22.16 0.37
C VAL A 387 -9.46 22.25 -0.83
N ASN A 388 -9.62 21.39 -1.83
CA ASN A 388 -8.78 21.40 -3.04
C ASN A 388 -9.23 22.45 -4.08
N GLN A 389 -10.27 23.24 -3.79
CA GLN A 389 -10.80 24.32 -4.65
C GLN A 389 -10.26 25.71 -4.32
N GLY A 390 -9.46 25.87 -3.27
CA GLY A 390 -8.93 27.16 -2.80
C GLY A 390 -7.53 27.06 -2.19
N THR A 391 -7.09 28.15 -1.56
CA THR A 391 -5.86 28.27 -0.75
C THR A 391 -6.04 29.14 0.51
N VAL A 392 -7.24 29.68 0.76
CA VAL A 392 -7.49 30.61 1.88
C VAL A 392 -8.67 30.13 2.71
N ALA A 393 -8.40 29.86 3.98
CA ALA A 393 -9.39 29.61 5.03
C ALA A 393 -9.68 30.90 5.80
N TRP A 394 -10.93 31.08 6.22
CA TRP A 394 -11.38 32.25 6.98
C TRP A 394 -11.58 31.95 8.47
N GLY A 395 -11.45 32.98 9.31
CA GLY A 395 -11.81 32.91 10.72
C GLY A 395 -13.24 32.43 10.88
N THR A 396 -13.44 31.24 11.47
CA THR A 396 -14.75 30.58 11.54
C THR A 396 -15.06 30.19 12.97
N THR A 397 -16.21 30.59 13.47
CA THR A 397 -16.69 30.28 14.83
C THR A 397 -18.08 29.66 14.78
N VAL A 398 -18.36 28.75 15.72
CA VAL A 398 -19.65 28.06 15.84
C VAL A 398 -20.17 28.26 17.26
N THR A 399 -21.43 28.71 17.39
CA THR A 399 -22.10 28.91 18.68
C THR A 399 -23.51 28.34 18.64
N GLY A 400 -23.99 27.79 19.76
CA GLY A 400 -25.26 27.06 19.83
C GLY A 400 -25.14 25.60 19.40
N GLY A 401 -26.28 24.92 19.27
CA GLY A 401 -26.33 23.48 18.98
C GLY A 401 -25.92 22.56 20.13
N ASP A 402 -25.80 21.25 19.83
CA ASP A 402 -25.53 20.19 20.81
C ASP A 402 -24.07 20.15 21.28
N THR A 403 -23.82 19.40 22.37
CA THR A 403 -22.49 18.87 22.70
C THR A 403 -22.48 17.34 22.64
N VAL A 404 -21.30 16.77 22.36
CA VAL A 404 -21.03 15.33 22.34
C VAL A 404 -19.91 14.98 23.33
N SER A 405 -19.91 13.74 23.82
CA SER A 405 -18.86 13.19 24.66
C SER A 405 -17.51 13.15 23.95
N ARG A 406 -16.44 13.44 24.69
CA ARG A 406 -15.05 13.18 24.30
C ARG A 406 -14.24 12.63 25.47
N THR A 407 -13.07 12.05 25.22
CA THR A 407 -12.12 11.73 26.30
C THR A 407 -11.85 12.98 27.13
N GLY A 408 -12.12 12.92 28.44
CA GLY A 408 -11.94 14.03 29.37
C GLY A 408 -12.97 15.17 29.30
N GLY A 409 -14.16 14.97 28.74
CA GLY A 409 -15.27 15.95 28.86
C GLY A 409 -16.28 15.90 27.71
N THR A 410 -16.74 17.07 27.28
CA THR A 410 -17.57 17.26 26.07
C THR A 410 -16.91 18.22 25.08
N MET A 411 -17.45 18.27 23.86
CA MET A 411 -17.14 19.26 22.82
C MET A 411 -18.39 19.57 21.99
N PRO A 412 -18.43 20.68 21.23
CA PRO A 412 -19.54 20.96 20.30
C PRO A 412 -19.77 19.82 19.30
N ALA A 413 -21.05 19.46 19.09
CA ALA A 413 -21.46 18.49 18.08
C ALA A 413 -21.18 18.99 16.67
N LEU A 414 -21.44 20.28 16.44
CA LEU A 414 -21.11 20.99 15.21
C LEU A 414 -19.65 21.46 15.24
N PHE A 415 -18.97 21.33 14.12
CA PHE A 415 -17.76 22.09 13.79
C PHE A 415 -17.90 22.63 12.37
N ALA A 416 -17.27 23.76 12.06
CA ALA A 416 -17.28 24.33 10.72
C ALA A 416 -15.98 25.07 10.39
N GLN A 417 -15.62 25.08 9.11
CA GLN A 417 -14.52 25.85 8.54
C GLN A 417 -14.96 26.49 7.22
N ALA A 418 -14.83 27.81 7.11
CA ALA A 418 -15.12 28.56 5.90
C ALA A 418 -13.86 28.69 5.02
N ILE A 419 -14.05 28.62 3.69
CA ILE A 419 -12.98 28.60 2.68
C ILE A 419 -13.36 29.50 1.51
N ARG A 420 -12.42 30.32 1.05
CA ARG A 420 -12.50 31.07 -0.21
C ARG A 420 -12.07 30.17 -1.36
N GLY A 421 -13.00 29.80 -2.23
CA GLY A 421 -12.68 29.08 -3.47
C GLY A 421 -12.03 29.99 -4.51
N ASP A 422 -11.01 29.48 -5.19
CA ASP A 422 -10.42 30.11 -6.37
C ASP A 422 -11.43 30.10 -7.54
N ASN A 423 -12.35 29.14 -7.55
CA ASN A 423 -13.37 28.94 -8.59
C ASN A 423 -14.54 29.96 -8.55
N GLY A 424 -14.44 31.04 -7.77
CA GLY A 424 -15.47 32.08 -7.64
C GLY A 424 -16.60 31.73 -6.68
N ARG A 425 -16.47 30.66 -5.89
CA ARG A 425 -17.41 30.28 -4.83
C ARG A 425 -16.83 30.53 -3.44
N ASN A 426 -17.72 30.78 -2.49
CA ASN A 426 -17.44 30.73 -1.07
C ASN A 426 -18.00 29.42 -0.51
N TYR A 427 -17.29 28.86 0.46
CA TYR A 427 -17.60 27.57 1.07
C TYR A 427 -17.69 27.68 2.59
N VAL A 428 -18.59 26.90 3.18
CA VAL A 428 -18.53 26.48 4.58
C VAL A 428 -18.65 24.97 4.62
N VAL A 429 -17.63 24.29 5.12
CA VAL A 429 -17.70 22.86 5.41
C VAL A 429 -18.10 22.71 6.87
N ILE A 430 -19.09 21.85 7.15
CA ILE A 430 -19.74 21.62 8.45
C ILE A 430 -19.73 20.13 8.74
N THR A 431 -19.38 19.74 9.96
CA THR A 431 -19.53 18.37 10.46
C THR A 431 -20.50 18.34 11.64
N ASN A 432 -21.45 17.40 11.64
CA ASN A 432 -22.34 17.15 12.77
C ASN A 432 -22.07 15.76 13.37
N LYS A 433 -21.75 15.75 14.67
CA LYS A 433 -21.39 14.56 15.44
C LYS A 433 -22.53 14.02 16.33
N SER A 434 -23.72 14.65 16.34
CA SER A 434 -24.87 14.20 17.15
C SER A 434 -25.98 13.54 16.32
N ALA A 435 -26.92 12.92 17.03
CA ALA A 435 -28.13 12.29 16.49
C ALA A 435 -29.24 13.28 16.08
N ASN A 436 -29.05 14.59 16.31
CA ASN A 436 -30.06 15.61 16.05
C ASN A 436 -29.75 16.39 14.78
N GLU A 437 -30.79 16.84 14.07
CA GLU A 437 -30.66 17.87 13.03
C GLU A 437 -30.49 19.25 13.68
N HIS A 438 -29.64 20.09 13.11
CA HIS A 438 -29.42 21.46 13.56
C HIS A 438 -29.84 22.47 12.50
N GLU A 439 -30.58 23.50 12.92
CA GLU A 439 -30.86 24.68 12.11
C GLU A 439 -29.75 25.73 12.35
N VAL A 440 -29.03 26.08 11.29
CA VAL A 440 -27.77 26.84 11.35
C VAL A 440 -27.82 28.12 10.52
N ASP A 441 -27.77 29.28 11.16
CA ASP A 441 -27.63 30.59 10.51
C ASP A 441 -26.16 30.85 10.15
N ILE A 442 -25.85 30.91 8.85
CA ILE A 442 -24.52 31.22 8.35
C ILE A 442 -24.38 32.73 8.16
N ARG A 443 -23.42 33.34 8.86
CA ARG A 443 -23.15 34.78 8.81
C ARG A 443 -21.75 35.07 8.25
N LEU A 444 -21.70 35.98 7.30
CA LEU A 444 -20.47 36.54 6.72
C LEU A 444 -20.31 37.97 7.22
N ASP A 445 -19.19 38.29 7.86
CA ASP A 445 -18.87 39.61 8.42
C ASP A 445 -20.02 40.15 9.32
N GLY A 446 -20.58 39.26 10.13
CA GLY A 446 -21.70 39.53 11.06
C GLY A 446 -23.10 39.53 10.45
N SER A 447 -23.25 39.42 9.12
CA SER A 447 -24.55 39.46 8.41
C SER A 447 -24.93 38.08 7.86
N SER A 448 -26.17 37.63 8.07
CA SER A 448 -26.66 36.36 7.50
C SER A 448 -26.54 36.34 5.97
N VAL A 449 -25.95 35.27 5.42
CA VAL A 449 -25.79 35.06 3.98
C VAL A 449 -27.16 35.01 3.31
N ALA A 450 -27.44 35.99 2.45
CA ALA A 450 -28.70 36.11 1.69
C ALA A 450 -28.57 35.63 0.23
N ALA A 451 -27.39 35.15 -0.17
CA ALA A 451 -27.17 34.54 -1.48
C ALA A 451 -27.89 33.17 -1.57
N ALA A 452 -28.29 32.77 -2.77
CA ALA A 452 -28.80 31.41 -2.98
C ALA A 452 -27.65 30.39 -2.76
N MET A 453 -27.90 29.40 -1.91
CA MET A 453 -26.90 28.42 -1.51
C MET A 453 -27.23 27.01 -2.01
N THR A 454 -26.20 26.20 -2.19
CA THR A 454 -26.30 24.76 -2.45
C THR A 454 -25.62 24.02 -1.31
N LYS A 455 -26.23 22.94 -0.80
CA LYS A 455 -25.57 22.00 0.11
C LYS A 455 -25.28 20.69 -0.60
N THR A 456 -24.05 20.20 -0.44
CA THR A 456 -23.61 18.84 -0.79
C THR A 456 -23.26 18.13 0.52
N TYR A 457 -23.72 16.90 0.75
CA TYR A 457 -23.49 16.23 2.04
C TYR A 457 -23.58 14.69 1.98
N THR A 458 -22.93 14.04 2.95
CA THR A 458 -23.27 12.68 3.40
C THR A 458 -23.97 12.76 4.76
N ALA A 459 -24.89 11.83 5.05
CA ALA A 459 -25.56 11.72 6.34
C ALA A 459 -26.09 10.29 6.56
N SER A 460 -26.28 9.91 7.83
CA SER A 460 -27.06 8.72 8.20
C SER A 460 -27.76 8.90 9.55
N ALA A 461 -28.85 8.17 9.78
CA ALA A 461 -29.47 8.08 11.10
C ALA A 461 -28.67 7.18 12.07
N ASP A 462 -27.94 6.19 11.54
CA ASP A 462 -27.02 5.34 12.30
C ASP A 462 -25.57 5.75 12.00
N PRO A 463 -24.79 6.20 13.00
CA PRO A 463 -23.39 6.62 12.79
C PRO A 463 -22.47 5.49 12.35
N LEU A 464 -22.89 4.22 12.50
CA LEU A 464 -22.13 3.02 12.13
C LEU A 464 -22.48 2.47 10.74
N THR A 465 -23.30 3.19 9.97
CA THR A 465 -23.63 2.79 8.58
C THR A 465 -22.36 2.69 7.73
N THR A 466 -22.20 1.58 7.02
CA THR A 466 -21.07 1.29 6.12
C THR A 466 -21.57 1.07 4.69
N ASN A 467 -20.78 1.45 3.69
CA ASN A 467 -20.94 0.99 2.32
C ASN A 467 -20.24 -0.36 2.14
N SER A 468 -20.85 -1.29 1.41
CA SER A 468 -20.32 -2.65 1.20
C SER A 468 -20.68 -3.18 -0.19
N PRO A 469 -20.14 -4.32 -0.66
CA PRO A 469 -20.54 -4.91 -1.94
C PRO A 469 -22.05 -5.18 -2.05
N SER A 470 -22.71 -5.50 -0.93
CA SER A 470 -24.16 -5.73 -0.87
C SER A 470 -25.00 -4.47 -0.64
N ALA A 471 -24.36 -3.32 -0.34
CA ALA A 471 -24.98 -2.03 -0.11
C ALA A 471 -24.01 -0.88 -0.47
N PRO A 472 -23.61 -0.73 -1.74
CA PRO A 472 -22.52 0.17 -2.14
C PRO A 472 -22.86 1.67 -2.01
N GLY A 473 -24.14 1.99 -1.84
CA GLY A 473 -24.67 3.36 -1.66
C GLY A 473 -25.53 3.53 -0.41
N ALA A 474 -25.24 2.81 0.68
CA ALA A 474 -25.92 3.00 1.97
C ALA A 474 -25.74 4.42 2.53
N VAL A 475 -24.56 5.00 2.31
CA VAL A 475 -24.27 6.43 2.41
C VAL A 475 -23.80 6.93 1.05
N THR A 476 -24.43 7.99 0.55
CA THR A 476 -24.15 8.62 -0.75
C THR A 476 -23.99 10.12 -0.61
N VAL A 477 -23.25 10.72 -1.54
CA VAL A 477 -23.14 12.18 -1.65
C VAL A 477 -24.43 12.73 -2.28
N GLN A 478 -25.18 13.49 -1.49
CA GLN A 478 -26.42 14.14 -1.91
C GLN A 478 -26.16 15.62 -2.18
N THR A 479 -26.84 16.23 -3.15
CA THR A 479 -26.76 17.69 -3.42
C THR A 479 -28.14 18.29 -3.61
N ALA A 480 -28.41 19.42 -2.94
CA ALA A 480 -29.68 20.13 -2.99
C ALA A 480 -29.49 21.65 -2.81
N ALA A 481 -30.43 22.46 -3.32
CA ALA A 481 -30.52 23.87 -2.94
C ALA A 481 -30.89 24.02 -1.46
N THR A 482 -30.42 25.09 -0.79
CA THR A 482 -30.77 25.39 0.60
C THR A 482 -30.94 26.89 0.82
N GLY A 483 -31.79 27.24 1.78
CA GLY A 483 -31.88 28.60 2.31
C GLY A 483 -30.86 28.85 3.43
N ASN A 484 -31.00 30.01 4.08
CA ASN A 484 -30.35 30.35 5.34
C ASN A 484 -31.46 30.74 6.34
N PRO A 485 -31.58 30.11 7.52
CA PRO A 485 -30.76 29.02 8.05
C PRO A 485 -30.70 27.74 7.21
N VAL A 486 -29.62 26.98 7.39
CA VAL A 486 -29.35 25.67 6.77
C VAL A 486 -29.71 24.55 7.74
N LEU A 487 -30.49 23.56 7.29
CA LEU A 487 -30.69 22.32 8.04
C LEU A 487 -29.50 21.37 7.81
N VAL A 488 -28.78 21.05 8.88
CA VAL A 488 -27.60 20.16 8.93
C VAL A 488 -28.02 18.83 9.60
N PRO A 489 -28.17 17.72 8.84
CA PRO A 489 -28.71 16.46 9.34
C PRO A 489 -27.88 15.81 10.47
N PRO A 490 -28.47 14.84 11.20
CA PRO A 490 -27.73 13.95 12.09
C PRO A 490 -26.53 13.30 11.40
N TYR A 491 -25.47 13.05 12.17
CA TYR A 491 -24.25 12.34 11.74
C TYR A 491 -23.85 12.63 10.29
N SER A 492 -23.51 13.89 10.00
CA SER A 492 -23.31 14.38 8.63
C SER A 492 -21.98 15.11 8.41
N VAL A 493 -21.52 15.07 7.15
CA VAL A 493 -20.46 15.93 6.62
C VAL A 493 -21.07 16.70 5.47
N MET A 494 -21.05 18.03 5.55
CA MET A 494 -21.73 18.92 4.61
C MET A 494 -20.79 20.03 4.12
N ARG A 495 -20.89 20.36 2.84
CA ARG A 495 -20.33 21.56 2.22
C ARG A 495 -21.48 22.42 1.73
N VAL A 496 -21.64 23.60 2.32
CA VAL A 496 -22.53 24.66 1.82
C VAL A 496 -21.70 25.58 0.93
N GLU A 497 -22.22 25.94 -0.24
CA GLU A 497 -21.55 26.79 -1.22
C GLU A 497 -22.46 27.86 -1.84
N TRP A 498 -21.89 29.02 -2.13
CA TRP A 498 -22.57 30.13 -2.84
C TRP A 498 -21.61 30.92 -3.72
N SER A 499 -22.14 31.72 -4.65
CA SER A 499 -21.32 32.59 -5.50
C SER A 499 -20.71 33.75 -4.71
N ARG A 500 -19.41 34.01 -4.93
CA ARG A 500 -18.67 35.16 -4.39
C ARG A 500 -19.00 36.48 -5.11
N GLY A 501 -19.94 36.49 -6.05
CA GLY A 501 -20.31 37.64 -6.90
C GLY A 501 -19.25 38.04 -7.94
N THR A 502 -18.02 37.57 -7.77
CA THR A 502 -16.92 37.63 -8.74
C THR A 502 -16.78 36.27 -9.44
N GLY A 503 -16.25 36.28 -10.67
CA GLY A 503 -15.94 35.05 -11.40
C GLY A 503 -14.80 34.26 -10.74
N ALA A 504 -14.47 33.11 -11.35
CA ALA A 504 -13.29 32.34 -10.99
C ALA A 504 -12.01 33.18 -11.19
N ASP A 505 -11.04 32.97 -10.30
CA ASP A 505 -9.70 33.52 -10.40
C ASP A 505 -9.00 32.95 -11.67
N ALA A 506 -7.89 33.56 -12.10
CA ALA A 506 -7.11 33.05 -13.22
C ALA A 506 -6.66 31.59 -12.95
N PRO A 507 -6.50 30.73 -13.97
CA PRO A 507 -6.21 29.33 -13.74
C PRO A 507 -4.88 29.10 -13.03
N ARG A 508 -4.79 28.03 -12.23
CA ARG A 508 -3.50 27.55 -11.72
C ARG A 508 -2.62 27.10 -12.90
N ALA A 509 -1.31 27.12 -12.73
CA ALA A 509 -0.40 26.57 -13.76
C ALA A 509 -0.64 25.06 -13.93
N THR A 510 -0.47 24.56 -15.16
CA THR A 510 -0.47 23.12 -15.48
C THR A 510 0.95 22.57 -15.45
N ALA A 511 1.12 21.26 -15.28
CA ALA A 511 2.38 20.56 -15.50
C ALA A 511 2.38 19.89 -16.89
N LEU A 512 3.41 20.17 -17.67
CA LEU A 512 3.67 19.53 -18.97
C LEU A 512 4.47 18.24 -18.71
N MET A 513 3.79 17.10 -18.74
CA MET A 513 4.30 15.79 -18.30
C MET A 513 5.17 15.12 -19.37
N HIS A 514 4.64 15.02 -20.59
CA HIS A 514 5.21 14.15 -21.62
C HIS A 514 5.36 14.91 -22.94
N THR A 515 6.52 14.73 -23.58
CA THR A 515 6.83 15.28 -24.90
C THR A 515 7.51 14.25 -25.81
N GLU A 516 6.79 13.69 -26.76
CA GLU A 516 7.31 12.68 -27.69
C GLU A 516 7.77 13.33 -29.01
N ALA A 517 9.01 13.07 -29.41
CA ALA A 517 9.52 13.45 -30.73
C ALA A 517 8.99 12.52 -31.84
N GLY A 518 8.36 13.10 -32.86
CA GLY A 518 7.90 12.42 -34.07
C GLY A 518 8.48 13.01 -35.35
N ASN A 519 8.18 12.44 -36.52
CA ASN A 519 8.73 12.93 -37.79
C ASN A 519 8.19 14.32 -38.17
N GLY A 520 9.03 15.35 -38.01
CA GLY A 520 8.65 16.75 -38.22
C GLY A 520 7.61 17.27 -37.24
N GLN A 521 7.44 16.62 -36.09
CA GLN A 521 6.42 16.95 -35.09
C GLN A 521 6.85 16.59 -33.66
N VAL A 522 6.17 17.14 -32.67
CA VAL A 522 6.25 16.73 -31.26
C VAL A 522 4.82 16.60 -30.71
N ALA A 523 4.52 15.49 -30.05
CA ALA A 523 3.28 15.30 -29.28
C ALA A 523 3.51 15.73 -27.82
N LEU A 524 2.53 16.42 -27.23
CA LEU A 524 2.62 17.00 -25.88
C LEU A 524 1.39 16.57 -25.06
N ASN A 525 1.59 16.24 -23.78
CA ASN A 525 0.51 15.93 -22.82
C ASN A 525 0.73 16.65 -21.48
N TRP A 526 -0.32 17.21 -20.89
CA TRP A 526 -0.26 18.01 -19.65
C TRP A 526 -1.45 17.79 -18.71
N GLN A 527 -1.25 18.09 -17.44
CA GLN A 527 -2.26 17.88 -16.38
C GLN A 527 -3.44 18.88 -16.44
N PRO A 528 -4.65 18.47 -15.99
CA PRO A 528 -5.78 19.39 -15.85
C PRO A 528 -5.56 20.45 -14.75
N ALA A 529 -5.65 21.72 -15.13
CA ALA A 529 -5.47 22.87 -14.24
C ALA A 529 -6.81 23.39 -13.67
N LEU A 530 -6.81 23.77 -12.39
CA LEU A 530 -7.98 24.36 -11.73
C LEU A 530 -8.39 25.67 -12.42
N ASN A 531 -9.70 25.85 -12.63
CA ASN A 531 -10.35 26.97 -13.33
C ASN A 531 -10.01 27.13 -14.82
N ALA A 532 -9.31 26.19 -15.46
CA ALA A 532 -9.02 26.26 -16.89
C ALA A 532 -10.28 26.07 -17.75
N THR A 533 -10.37 26.83 -18.85
CA THR A 533 -11.36 26.61 -19.93
C THR A 533 -10.70 26.31 -21.28
N GLY A 534 -9.37 26.32 -21.31
CA GLY A 534 -8.55 26.00 -22.47
C GLY A 534 -7.06 26.21 -22.17
N TYR A 535 -6.21 25.81 -23.11
CA TYR A 535 -4.76 25.80 -22.98
C TYR A 535 -4.05 26.37 -24.21
N ARG A 536 -2.87 26.94 -24.01
CA ARG A 536 -1.98 27.45 -25.07
C ARG A 536 -0.60 26.86 -24.93
N VAL A 537 -0.15 26.17 -25.97
CA VAL A 537 1.23 25.70 -26.10
C VAL A 537 2.09 26.87 -26.57
N LYS A 538 3.20 27.11 -25.88
CA LYS A 538 4.19 28.14 -26.16
C LYS A 538 5.53 27.44 -26.44
N TYR A 539 6.15 27.70 -27.58
CA TYR A 539 7.37 26.98 -27.97
C TYR A 539 8.37 27.82 -28.79
N GLY A 540 9.63 27.36 -28.81
CA GLY A 540 10.73 27.98 -29.55
C GLY A 540 11.97 27.07 -29.62
N THR A 541 13.08 27.61 -30.13
CA THR A 541 14.36 26.86 -30.30
C THR A 541 15.43 27.22 -29.27
N ALA A 542 15.07 27.95 -28.22
CA ALA A 542 15.96 28.25 -27.09
C ALA A 542 15.17 28.24 -25.77
N SER A 543 15.79 27.74 -24.71
CA SER A 543 15.19 27.69 -23.37
C SER A 543 14.75 29.08 -22.89
N GLY A 544 13.55 29.16 -22.31
CA GLY A 544 12.90 30.39 -21.87
C GLY A 544 12.43 31.31 -22.99
N SER A 545 12.56 30.93 -24.27
CA SER A 545 12.31 31.81 -25.43
C SER A 545 11.23 31.26 -26.37
N TYR A 546 9.98 31.40 -25.96
CA TYR A 546 8.82 30.91 -26.70
C TYR A 546 8.39 31.89 -27.81
N THR A 547 8.96 31.73 -29.01
CA THR A 547 8.67 32.58 -30.17
C THR A 547 7.31 32.30 -30.85
N THR A 548 6.63 31.22 -30.47
CA THR A 548 5.37 30.80 -31.12
C THR A 548 4.36 30.29 -30.11
N THR A 549 3.11 30.72 -30.25
CA THR A 549 1.97 30.29 -29.42
C THR A 549 0.93 29.60 -30.29
N VAL A 550 0.43 28.44 -29.86
CA VAL A 550 -0.65 27.69 -30.50
C VAL A 550 -1.75 27.45 -29.47
N ASP A 551 -2.97 27.87 -29.80
CA ASP A 551 -4.14 27.58 -28.98
C ASP A 551 -4.57 26.12 -29.17
N ALA A 552 -4.76 25.41 -28.05
CA ALA A 552 -5.17 24.01 -28.01
C ALA A 552 -6.65 23.84 -27.61
N GLY A 553 -7.36 24.91 -27.21
CA GLY A 553 -8.68 24.81 -26.61
C GLY A 553 -8.67 23.97 -25.34
N ASN A 554 -9.80 23.38 -24.95
CA ASN A 554 -9.92 22.55 -23.75
C ASN A 554 -9.49 21.08 -23.98
N ASN A 555 -8.28 20.89 -24.53
CA ASN A 555 -7.64 19.59 -24.66
C ASN A 555 -6.46 19.49 -23.68
N LEU A 556 -6.16 18.28 -23.20
CA LEU A 556 -4.99 17.99 -22.34
C LEU A 556 -3.76 17.50 -23.14
N SER A 557 -3.84 17.55 -24.47
CA SER A 557 -2.75 17.18 -25.37
C SER A 557 -2.75 18.00 -26.66
N ARG A 558 -1.58 18.08 -27.31
CA ARG A 558 -1.44 18.70 -28.62
C ARG A 558 -0.21 18.19 -29.38
N THR A 559 -0.40 17.85 -30.65
CA THR A 559 0.71 17.70 -31.59
C THR A 559 1.05 19.04 -32.23
N ILE A 560 2.34 19.42 -32.18
CA ILE A 560 2.93 20.54 -32.90
C ILE A 560 3.66 19.98 -34.12
N THR A 561 3.33 20.46 -35.32
CA THR A 561 3.84 19.95 -36.60
C THR A 561 4.61 21.02 -37.37
N GLY A 562 5.38 20.61 -38.40
CA GLY A 562 6.23 21.52 -39.19
C GLY A 562 7.58 21.82 -38.55
N LEU A 563 8.00 21.00 -37.59
CA LEU A 563 9.26 21.13 -36.87
C LEU A 563 10.43 20.52 -37.67
N SER A 564 11.65 21.00 -37.43
CA SER A 564 12.86 20.50 -38.11
C SER A 564 13.43 19.26 -37.41
N ASN A 565 13.55 18.16 -38.17
CA ASN A 565 14.19 16.94 -37.69
C ASN A 565 15.65 17.21 -37.27
N GLY A 566 16.09 16.60 -36.17
CA GLY A 566 17.43 16.81 -35.59
C GLY A 566 17.62 18.14 -34.86
N SER A 567 16.61 19.03 -34.81
CA SER A 567 16.63 20.22 -33.95
C SER A 567 15.99 19.94 -32.59
N THR A 568 16.40 20.71 -31.57
CA THR A 568 15.76 20.75 -30.24
C THR A 568 14.74 21.89 -30.20
N TYR A 569 13.56 21.61 -29.67
CA TYR A 569 12.53 22.61 -29.39
C TYR A 569 12.16 22.56 -27.91
N TYR A 570 11.89 23.74 -27.36
CA TYR A 570 11.51 23.96 -25.96
C TYR A 570 10.02 24.32 -25.89
N PHE A 571 9.29 23.75 -24.95
CA PHE A 571 7.84 23.84 -24.84
C PHE A 571 7.41 24.19 -23.41
N ALA A 572 6.37 25.00 -23.30
CA ALA A 572 5.61 25.20 -22.08
C ALA A 572 4.12 25.39 -22.41
N VAL A 573 3.25 25.26 -21.41
CA VAL A 573 1.80 25.44 -21.54
C VAL A 573 1.30 26.47 -20.53
N THR A 574 0.36 27.31 -20.96
CA THR A 574 -0.48 28.11 -20.04
C THR A 574 -1.94 27.71 -20.19
N ALA A 575 -2.61 27.49 -19.06
CA ALA A 575 -4.07 27.42 -19.02
C ALA A 575 -4.66 28.83 -19.15
N TYR A 576 -5.90 28.96 -19.62
CA TYR A 576 -6.61 30.24 -19.67
C TYR A 576 -8.10 30.12 -19.34
N ASN A 577 -8.66 31.21 -18.82
CA ASN A 577 -10.10 31.44 -18.70
C ASN A 577 -10.46 32.91 -18.98
N ALA A 578 -11.72 33.30 -18.74
CA ALA A 578 -12.19 34.66 -18.99
C ALA A 578 -11.53 35.74 -18.10
N THR A 579 -10.88 35.34 -17.00
CA THR A 579 -10.18 36.21 -16.06
C THR A 579 -8.71 36.40 -16.42
N GLY A 580 -8.05 35.41 -17.06
CA GLY A 580 -6.68 35.54 -17.54
C GLY A 580 -6.02 34.23 -17.99
N GLU A 581 -4.72 34.32 -18.34
CA GLU A 581 -3.83 33.16 -18.48
C GLU A 581 -3.18 32.83 -17.12
N SER A 582 -2.82 31.56 -16.93
CA SER A 582 -1.96 31.11 -15.83
C SER A 582 -0.50 31.56 -16.03
N ALA A 583 0.32 31.39 -14.99
CA ALA A 583 1.77 31.27 -15.20
C ALA A 583 2.07 30.08 -16.14
N VAL A 584 3.23 30.11 -16.80
CA VAL A 584 3.73 28.99 -17.62
C VAL A 584 3.94 27.74 -16.75
N SER A 585 3.77 26.56 -17.36
CA SER A 585 4.21 25.28 -16.82
C SER A 585 5.73 25.24 -16.59
N ASN A 586 6.20 24.12 -16.05
CA ASN A 586 7.57 23.67 -16.31
C ASN A 586 7.91 23.74 -17.81
N GLU A 587 9.13 24.13 -18.15
CA GLU A 587 9.66 23.96 -19.51
C GLU A 587 10.06 22.50 -19.71
N THR A 588 9.79 21.97 -20.89
CA THR A 588 10.26 20.67 -21.37
C THR A 588 10.95 20.86 -22.72
N SER A 589 11.70 19.86 -23.18
CA SER A 589 12.38 19.95 -24.48
C SER A 589 12.41 18.62 -25.22
N ALA A 590 12.09 18.65 -26.51
CA ALA A 590 12.17 17.48 -27.38
C ALA A 590 13.17 17.75 -28.51
N THR A 591 14.10 16.80 -28.72
CA THR A 591 15.01 16.79 -29.87
C THR A 591 14.51 15.79 -30.90
N LEU A 592 14.36 16.19 -32.16
CA LEU A 592 13.74 15.34 -33.19
C LEU A 592 14.70 14.30 -33.78
N SER A 593 15.29 13.49 -32.90
CA SER A 593 16.12 12.30 -33.16
C SER A 593 15.61 11.11 -32.34
N PRO A 594 16.02 9.86 -32.66
CA PRO A 594 15.91 8.75 -31.73
C PRO A 594 16.61 9.06 -30.39
N PRO A 595 16.28 8.36 -29.29
CA PRO A 595 16.94 8.56 -28.00
C PRO A 595 18.41 8.11 -28.01
N ALA A 596 19.13 8.42 -26.93
CA ALA A 596 20.45 7.83 -26.67
C ALA A 596 20.34 6.35 -26.28
N ALA A 597 21.43 5.60 -26.42
CA ALA A 597 21.51 4.21 -25.94
C ALA A 597 21.32 4.16 -24.41
N PRO A 598 20.48 3.25 -23.85
CA PRO A 598 20.28 3.17 -22.41
C PRO A 598 21.54 2.67 -21.70
N LEU A 599 21.77 3.17 -20.48
CA LEU A 599 22.73 2.56 -19.56
C LEU A 599 22.10 1.32 -18.93
N ALA A 600 22.40 0.17 -19.52
CA ALA A 600 22.18 -1.13 -18.90
C ALA A 600 22.91 -1.20 -17.54
N ARG A 601 22.19 -1.59 -16.48
CA ARG A 601 22.70 -1.61 -15.10
C ARG A 601 23.18 -3.01 -14.70
N ARG A 602 22.33 -4.02 -14.88
CA ARG A 602 22.58 -5.42 -14.51
C ARG A 602 21.53 -6.35 -15.10
N ALA A 603 21.91 -7.61 -15.31
CA ALA A 603 21.00 -8.74 -15.46
C ALA A 603 21.39 -9.79 -14.40
N TYR A 604 20.41 -10.44 -13.77
CA TYR A 604 20.64 -11.38 -12.67
C TYR A 604 19.45 -12.34 -12.51
N ALA A 605 19.62 -13.43 -11.77
CA ALA A 605 18.55 -14.37 -11.47
C ALA A 605 17.74 -13.93 -10.24
N GLU A 606 16.43 -13.74 -10.44
CA GLU A 606 15.49 -13.18 -9.44
C GLU A 606 14.73 -14.28 -8.71
N THR A 607 14.33 -15.35 -9.41
CA THR A 607 13.75 -16.58 -8.86
C THR A 607 14.13 -17.77 -9.74
N PHE A 608 13.76 -18.99 -9.33
CA PHE A 608 13.85 -20.17 -10.20
C PHE A 608 13.21 -19.88 -11.58
N GLY A 609 13.94 -20.14 -12.66
CA GLY A 609 13.47 -19.95 -14.03
C GLY A 609 13.40 -18.50 -14.54
N ASN A 610 13.69 -17.49 -13.71
CA ASN A 610 13.43 -16.08 -14.08
C ASN A 610 14.69 -15.20 -13.96
N LEU A 611 14.92 -14.36 -14.97
CA LEU A 611 16.01 -13.39 -15.02
C LEU A 611 15.46 -11.96 -15.03
N ALA A 612 15.89 -11.13 -14.08
CA ALA A 612 15.58 -9.70 -14.06
C ALA A 612 16.68 -8.90 -14.78
N VAL A 613 16.27 -7.88 -15.52
CA VAL A 613 17.15 -6.96 -16.25
C VAL A 613 16.78 -5.52 -15.89
N GLU A 614 17.79 -4.69 -15.59
CA GLU A 614 17.61 -3.29 -15.22
C GLU A 614 18.44 -2.33 -16.07
N TRP A 615 17.94 -1.11 -16.26
CA TRP A 615 18.65 0.00 -16.89
C TRP A 615 18.38 1.32 -16.16
N GLN A 616 18.85 2.42 -16.74
CA GLN A 616 18.58 3.79 -16.31
C GLN A 616 17.71 4.51 -17.36
N SER A 617 16.91 5.49 -16.93
CA SER A 617 16.09 6.31 -17.83
C SER A 617 16.92 7.11 -18.84
N VAL A 618 16.30 7.43 -19.98
CA VAL A 618 16.89 8.16 -21.10
C VAL A 618 15.96 9.33 -21.48
N PRO A 619 16.44 10.59 -21.53
CA PRO A 619 15.65 11.74 -21.94
C PRO A 619 14.99 11.55 -23.31
N GLY A 620 13.68 11.85 -23.39
CA GLY A 620 12.93 11.80 -24.65
C GLY A 620 12.67 10.41 -25.22
N ALA A 621 12.82 9.35 -24.40
CA ALA A 621 12.29 8.02 -24.69
C ALA A 621 10.79 7.95 -24.37
N ALA A 622 10.00 7.34 -25.26
CA ALA A 622 8.60 6.97 -25.03
C ALA A 622 8.47 5.54 -24.45
N GLY A 623 9.52 4.73 -24.57
CA GLY A 623 9.58 3.39 -24.00
C GLY A 623 10.90 2.66 -24.31
N TYR A 624 10.98 1.41 -23.88
CA TYR A 624 12.16 0.55 -24.02
C TYR A 624 11.79 -0.83 -24.55
N ARG A 625 12.64 -1.38 -25.42
CA ARG A 625 12.60 -2.79 -25.85
C ARG A 625 13.80 -3.55 -25.33
N LEU A 626 13.53 -4.68 -24.69
CA LEU A 626 14.53 -5.65 -24.25
C LEU A 626 14.66 -6.74 -25.31
N TYR A 627 15.88 -6.98 -25.78
CA TYR A 627 16.23 -8.05 -26.72
C TYR A 627 17.05 -9.10 -25.99
N TYR A 628 16.74 -10.38 -26.18
CA TYR A 628 17.49 -11.45 -25.52
C TYR A 628 17.61 -12.75 -26.32
N GLY A 629 18.57 -13.59 -25.93
CA GLY A 629 18.83 -14.90 -26.56
C GLY A 629 19.90 -15.69 -25.82
N THR A 630 20.14 -16.95 -26.22
CA THR A 630 21.08 -17.87 -25.57
C THR A 630 22.53 -17.77 -26.07
N ALA A 631 22.83 -16.82 -26.96
CA ALA A 631 24.18 -16.57 -27.48
C ALA A 631 24.49 -15.07 -27.59
N SER A 632 25.71 -14.69 -27.21
CA SER A 632 26.23 -13.32 -27.29
C SER A 632 26.08 -12.74 -28.69
N GLY A 633 25.56 -11.52 -28.78
CA GLY A 633 25.27 -10.81 -30.03
C GLY A 633 24.14 -11.41 -30.88
N SER A 634 23.40 -12.41 -30.39
CA SER A 634 22.36 -13.14 -31.14
C SER A 634 21.05 -13.22 -30.35
N TYR A 635 20.30 -12.12 -30.35
CA TYR A 635 19.00 -12.01 -29.69
C TYR A 635 17.88 -12.50 -30.62
N THR A 636 17.13 -13.52 -30.21
CA THR A 636 15.99 -14.07 -30.95
C THR A 636 14.66 -13.53 -30.43
N GLU A 637 14.59 -13.23 -29.14
CA GLU A 637 13.40 -12.78 -28.45
C GLU A 637 13.39 -11.26 -28.26
N THR A 638 12.20 -10.67 -28.13
CA THR A 638 12.01 -9.24 -27.87
C THR A 638 10.81 -9.02 -26.96
N VAL A 639 10.97 -8.16 -25.96
CA VAL A 639 9.89 -7.71 -25.06
C VAL A 639 9.70 -6.20 -25.25
N GLU A 640 8.45 -5.78 -25.46
CA GLU A 640 8.03 -4.39 -25.35
C GLU A 640 7.77 -4.09 -23.87
N VAL A 641 8.51 -3.13 -23.29
CA VAL A 641 8.53 -2.89 -21.83
C VAL A 641 7.80 -1.59 -21.45
N GLY A 642 7.40 -0.80 -22.44
CA GLY A 642 6.89 0.55 -22.23
C GLY A 642 7.94 1.45 -21.57
N ASN A 643 7.51 2.51 -20.88
CA ASN A 643 8.40 3.47 -20.24
C ASN A 643 8.79 3.04 -18.81
N ASN A 644 9.53 1.94 -18.69
CA ASN A 644 9.95 1.37 -17.42
C ASN A 644 11.47 1.17 -17.32
N LEU A 645 11.96 0.95 -16.09
CA LEU A 645 13.40 0.89 -15.77
C LEU A 645 13.98 -0.54 -15.66
N GLY A 646 13.16 -1.55 -15.92
CA GLY A 646 13.54 -2.96 -15.86
C GLY A 646 12.41 -3.89 -16.27
N GLN A 647 12.77 -5.17 -16.44
CA GLN A 647 11.86 -6.25 -16.83
C GLN A 647 12.25 -7.55 -16.14
N LEU A 648 11.26 -8.30 -15.67
CA LEU A 648 11.41 -9.71 -15.32
C LEU A 648 11.14 -10.56 -16.57
N VAL A 649 12.10 -11.38 -16.98
CA VAL A 649 11.95 -12.35 -18.06
C VAL A 649 11.74 -13.72 -17.44
N THR A 650 10.60 -14.35 -17.73
CA THR A 650 10.12 -15.56 -17.07
C THR A 650 10.25 -16.81 -17.96
N GLY A 651 10.09 -17.99 -17.37
CA GLY A 651 10.02 -19.27 -18.10
C GLY A 651 11.32 -19.73 -18.75
N LEU A 652 12.46 -19.17 -18.34
CA LEU A 652 13.78 -19.45 -18.91
C LEU A 652 14.37 -20.75 -18.34
N THR A 653 15.19 -21.45 -19.13
CA THR A 653 15.74 -22.76 -18.76
C THR A 653 16.79 -22.64 -17.63
N PRO A 654 16.58 -23.24 -16.44
CA PRO A 654 17.56 -23.19 -15.35
C PRO A 654 18.93 -23.73 -15.76
N GLY A 655 20.00 -23.02 -15.35
CA GLY A 655 21.38 -23.35 -15.69
C GLY A 655 21.86 -22.89 -17.08
N ALA A 656 20.97 -22.38 -17.94
CA ALA A 656 21.36 -21.77 -19.22
C ALA A 656 21.74 -20.29 -19.04
N THR A 657 22.72 -19.80 -19.84
CA THR A 657 23.09 -18.39 -19.88
C THR A 657 22.33 -17.68 -21.00
N TYR A 658 21.72 -16.54 -20.66
CA TYR A 658 21.07 -15.64 -21.62
C TYR A 658 21.83 -14.31 -21.68
N TYR A 659 21.80 -13.70 -22.85
CA TYR A 659 22.43 -12.44 -23.20
C TYR A 659 21.36 -11.42 -23.55
N PHE A 660 21.55 -10.18 -23.12
CA PHE A 660 20.54 -9.13 -23.13
C PHE A 660 21.11 -7.81 -23.64
N THR A 661 20.33 -7.09 -24.43
CA THR A 661 20.54 -5.66 -24.69
C THR A 661 19.21 -4.92 -24.70
N VAL A 662 19.20 -3.65 -24.28
CA VAL A 662 18.01 -2.80 -24.25
C VAL A 662 18.20 -1.59 -25.17
N LYS A 663 17.12 -1.18 -25.83
CA LYS A 663 17.05 0.08 -26.59
C LYS A 663 15.90 0.94 -26.05
N ALA A 664 16.14 2.22 -25.86
CA ALA A 664 15.07 3.22 -25.81
C ALA A 664 14.53 3.49 -27.22
N TYR A 665 13.25 3.89 -27.35
CA TYR A 665 12.67 4.37 -28.60
C TYR A 665 11.76 5.59 -28.38
N ASN A 666 11.44 6.29 -29.47
CA ASN A 666 10.35 7.26 -29.57
C ASN A 666 9.84 7.29 -31.03
N GLY A 667 8.88 8.16 -31.36
CA GLY A 667 8.37 8.38 -32.73
C GLY A 667 9.38 8.84 -33.80
N ARG A 668 10.69 8.92 -33.50
CA ARG A 668 11.78 9.04 -34.47
C ARG A 668 12.48 7.72 -34.79
N GLY A 669 12.30 6.69 -33.97
CA GLY A 669 12.93 5.37 -34.09
C GLY A 669 13.61 4.91 -32.81
N GLU A 670 14.39 3.83 -32.95
CA GLU A 670 15.15 3.24 -31.84
C GLU A 670 16.52 3.88 -31.67
N SER A 671 16.96 3.95 -30.41
CA SER A 671 18.35 4.22 -30.04
C SER A 671 19.31 3.08 -30.44
N PRO A 672 20.63 3.30 -30.43
CA PRO A 672 21.60 2.21 -30.45
C PRO A 672 21.41 1.28 -29.25
N ALA A 673 21.80 0.02 -29.40
CA ALA A 673 21.80 -0.98 -28.35
C ALA A 673 22.64 -0.56 -27.12
N SER A 674 22.18 -0.91 -25.92
CA SER A 674 23.00 -0.84 -24.71
C SER A 674 24.22 -1.77 -24.82
N ALA A 675 25.18 -1.62 -23.91
CA ALA A 675 26.14 -2.68 -23.63
C ALA A 675 25.41 -4.01 -23.34
N GLU A 676 25.98 -5.11 -23.81
CA GLU A 676 25.42 -6.45 -23.57
C GLU A 676 25.59 -6.83 -22.10
N LEU A 677 24.52 -7.35 -21.50
CA LEU A 677 24.52 -8.01 -20.21
C LEU A 677 24.37 -9.53 -20.43
N SER A 678 24.84 -10.33 -19.48
CA SER A 678 24.61 -11.77 -19.48
C SER A 678 24.28 -12.27 -18.08
N ALA A 679 23.31 -13.17 -17.95
CA ALA A 679 22.98 -13.83 -16.70
C ALA A 679 22.65 -15.31 -16.94
N THR A 680 23.09 -16.16 -16.00
CA THR A 680 22.70 -17.58 -15.98
C THR A 680 21.43 -17.74 -15.15
N VAL A 681 20.42 -18.41 -15.70
CA VAL A 681 19.15 -18.66 -15.01
C VAL A 681 19.43 -19.47 -13.76
N GLY A 682 19.05 -18.93 -12.61
CA GLY A 682 19.16 -19.64 -11.34
C GLY A 682 18.32 -20.92 -11.35
N GLY A 683 18.91 -22.00 -10.82
CA GLY A 683 18.11 -23.05 -10.19
C GLY A 683 17.55 -22.55 -8.86
N TRP A 684 17.44 -23.43 -7.88
CA TRP A 684 17.15 -23.01 -6.50
C TRP A 684 18.38 -22.31 -5.89
N LEU A 685 18.53 -21.01 -6.14
CA LEU A 685 19.46 -20.14 -5.42
C LEU A 685 19.10 -20.06 -3.93
N PRO A 686 20.06 -19.75 -3.04
CA PRO A 686 19.76 -19.53 -1.63
C PRO A 686 19.23 -18.10 -1.43
N LEU A 687 18.28 -17.93 -0.51
CA LEU A 687 17.81 -16.59 -0.12
C LEU A 687 18.79 -15.96 0.87
N ALA A 688 18.94 -14.64 0.80
CA ALA A 688 19.80 -13.87 1.69
C ALA A 688 19.50 -14.15 3.18
N PRO A 689 20.51 -14.27 4.06
CA PRO A 689 20.30 -14.49 5.49
C PRO A 689 19.64 -13.26 6.14
N HIS A 690 18.69 -13.51 7.04
CA HIS A 690 17.96 -12.47 7.78
C HIS A 690 18.46 -12.35 9.23
N HIS A 691 17.90 -11.43 10.03
CA HIS A 691 18.29 -11.24 11.45
C HIS A 691 19.81 -11.04 11.66
N ALA A 692 20.53 -10.39 10.73
CA ALA A 692 21.95 -10.16 10.97
C ALA A 692 22.13 -9.15 12.10
N VAL A 693 22.94 -9.49 13.09
CA VAL A 693 23.18 -8.69 14.31
C VAL A 693 24.62 -8.84 14.78
N ILE A 694 25.12 -7.83 15.49
CA ILE A 694 26.38 -7.89 16.22
C ILE A 694 26.08 -8.48 17.61
N THR A 695 26.70 -9.61 17.95
CA THR A 695 26.41 -10.37 19.19
C THR A 695 27.38 -10.06 20.33
N SER A 696 28.62 -9.68 20.00
CA SER A 696 29.64 -9.30 20.98
C SER A 696 30.77 -8.52 20.32
N GLU A 697 31.47 -7.72 21.12
CA GLU A 697 32.46 -6.75 20.67
C GLU A 697 33.65 -6.76 21.63
N SER A 698 34.86 -6.59 21.10
CA SER A 698 36.07 -6.37 21.89
C SER A 698 37.01 -5.41 21.19
N ALA A 699 38.07 -4.96 21.88
CA ALA A 699 39.06 -4.02 21.34
C ALA A 699 39.83 -4.51 20.10
N GLY A 700 39.65 -5.77 19.67
CA GLY A 700 40.17 -6.30 18.42
C GLY A 700 39.24 -7.30 17.71
N SER A 701 37.95 -7.35 18.06
CA SER A 701 37.02 -8.28 17.41
C SER A 701 35.55 -7.84 17.40
N ILE A 702 34.85 -8.20 16.33
CA ILE A 702 33.40 -8.02 16.18
C ILE A 702 32.78 -9.38 15.83
N SER A 703 31.85 -9.86 16.66
CA SER A 703 31.11 -11.11 16.44
C SER A 703 29.74 -10.83 15.86
N LEU A 704 29.36 -11.61 14.85
CA LEU A 704 28.12 -11.52 14.10
C LEU A 704 27.30 -12.81 14.27
N SER A 705 25.99 -12.70 14.19
CA SER A 705 25.09 -13.84 13.91
C SER A 705 23.99 -13.45 12.95
N TRP A 706 23.37 -14.43 12.31
CA TRP A 706 22.23 -14.27 11.40
C TRP A 706 21.35 -15.53 11.42
N ASN A 707 20.22 -15.51 10.74
CA ASN A 707 19.35 -16.66 10.54
C ASN A 707 19.40 -17.18 9.09
N PRO A 708 19.21 -18.50 8.88
CA PRO A 708 18.99 -19.06 7.55
C PRO A 708 17.61 -18.66 7.03
N THR A 709 17.52 -18.25 5.77
CA THR A 709 16.23 -18.00 5.10
C THR A 709 15.82 -19.23 4.31
N ARG A 710 14.55 -19.66 4.45
CA ARG A 710 14.02 -20.84 3.74
C ARG A 710 13.45 -20.41 2.40
N THR A 711 13.99 -20.97 1.32
CA THR A 711 13.43 -20.82 -0.02
C THR A 711 12.46 -21.96 -0.32
N GLU A 712 11.60 -21.78 -1.31
CA GLU A 712 10.86 -22.90 -1.89
C GLU A 712 11.84 -23.85 -2.57
N THR A 713 11.68 -25.17 -2.38
CA THR A 713 12.58 -26.19 -2.95
C THR A 713 11.85 -27.29 -3.70
N TYR A 714 10.53 -27.31 -3.59
CA TYR A 714 9.62 -28.18 -4.32
C TYR A 714 8.23 -27.55 -4.35
N ARG A 715 7.55 -27.75 -5.46
CA ARG A 715 6.23 -27.24 -5.80
C ARG A 715 5.58 -28.27 -6.70
N GLU A 716 4.32 -28.61 -6.43
CA GLU A 716 3.50 -29.48 -7.26
C GLU A 716 2.14 -28.79 -7.44
N TYR A 717 1.64 -28.74 -8.67
CA TYR A 717 0.25 -28.40 -8.98
C TYR A 717 -0.37 -29.65 -9.56
N PHE A 718 -1.36 -30.22 -8.89
CA PHE A 718 -2.01 -31.44 -9.37
C PHE A 718 -2.88 -31.18 -10.60
N GLU A 719 -3.12 -29.90 -10.91
CA GLU A 719 -3.80 -29.36 -12.09
C GLU A 719 -3.16 -29.82 -13.41
N ASP A 720 -1.84 -30.08 -13.43
CA ASP A 720 -1.12 -30.61 -14.60
C ASP A 720 -1.50 -32.07 -14.95
N GLY A 721 -2.31 -32.72 -14.10
CA GLY A 721 -2.77 -34.09 -14.24
C GLY A 721 -1.82 -35.14 -13.66
N VAL A 722 -0.78 -34.73 -12.93
CA VAL A 722 0.30 -35.57 -12.41
C VAL A 722 0.47 -35.39 -10.89
N ALA A 723 0.99 -36.41 -10.21
CA ALA A 723 1.34 -36.36 -8.80
C ALA A 723 2.76 -36.92 -8.61
N ASN A 724 3.75 -36.21 -9.16
CA ASN A 724 5.15 -36.60 -9.14
C ASN A 724 5.65 -36.71 -7.70
N ASN A 725 6.50 -37.71 -7.42
CA ASN A 725 7.10 -37.91 -6.10
C ASN A 725 6.09 -38.13 -4.94
N TRP A 726 4.81 -38.37 -5.19
CA TRP A 726 3.83 -38.68 -4.15
C TRP A 726 3.66 -40.18 -3.95
N THR A 727 3.73 -40.62 -2.69
CA THR A 727 3.63 -42.04 -2.31
C THR A 727 2.44 -42.26 -1.38
N PRO A 728 1.35 -42.88 -1.84
CA PRO A 728 0.26 -43.32 -0.99
C PRO A 728 0.77 -44.27 0.12
N ARG A 729 0.25 -44.09 1.33
CA ARG A 729 0.67 -44.82 2.54
C ARG A 729 -0.51 -45.53 3.20
N ILE A 730 -1.60 -44.80 3.39
CA ILE A 730 -2.87 -45.30 3.93
C ILE A 730 -3.99 -44.82 3.00
N GLY A 731 -4.92 -45.71 2.66
CA GLY A 731 -5.96 -45.43 1.66
C GLY A 731 -5.41 -45.36 0.22
N ALA A 732 -6.33 -45.28 -0.75
CA ALA A 732 -5.99 -45.00 -2.14
C ALA A 732 -5.88 -43.48 -2.36
N TRP A 733 -4.99 -43.05 -3.26
CA TRP A 733 -4.92 -41.67 -3.73
C TRP A 733 -4.74 -41.68 -5.25
N SER A 734 -5.37 -40.75 -5.95
CA SER A 734 -5.23 -40.58 -7.40
C SER A 734 -5.37 -39.11 -7.78
N ILE A 735 -4.94 -38.77 -8.99
CA ILE A 735 -5.46 -37.59 -9.67
C ILE A 735 -6.96 -37.81 -9.95
N TYR A 736 -7.74 -36.73 -9.85
CA TYR A 736 -9.15 -36.65 -10.15
C TYR A 736 -9.39 -35.39 -10.99
N THR A 737 -9.84 -35.60 -12.23
CA THR A 737 -10.30 -34.52 -13.10
C THR A 737 -11.72 -34.13 -12.73
N ASP A 738 -11.92 -32.90 -12.27
CA ASP A 738 -13.25 -32.30 -12.19
C ASP A 738 -13.65 -31.78 -13.57
N SER A 739 -14.48 -32.55 -14.27
CA SER A 739 -14.94 -32.22 -15.62
C SER A 739 -15.85 -30.99 -15.70
N ALA A 740 -16.34 -30.45 -14.57
CA ALA A 740 -17.14 -29.22 -14.56
C ALA A 740 -16.25 -27.98 -14.42
N ARG A 741 -15.12 -28.10 -13.69
CA ARG A 741 -14.10 -27.05 -13.53
C ARG A 741 -12.98 -27.08 -14.58
N GLN A 742 -12.82 -28.22 -15.28
CA GLN A 742 -11.66 -28.54 -16.12
C GLN A 742 -10.32 -28.61 -15.35
N ALA A 743 -10.42 -28.87 -14.04
CA ALA A 743 -9.32 -28.88 -13.07
C ALA A 743 -8.92 -30.32 -12.66
N ASN A 744 -7.69 -30.53 -12.19
CA ASN A 744 -7.19 -31.81 -11.69
C ASN A 744 -6.70 -31.69 -10.23
N PHE A 745 -7.23 -32.54 -9.35
CA PHE A 745 -6.90 -32.56 -7.92
C PHE A 745 -6.28 -33.90 -7.51
N TYR A 746 -5.29 -33.89 -6.61
CA TYR A 746 -4.83 -35.12 -5.96
C TYR A 746 -5.71 -35.43 -4.75
N ARG A 747 -6.32 -36.62 -4.73
CA ARG A 747 -7.51 -36.88 -3.92
C ARG A 747 -7.54 -38.30 -3.38
N ALA A 748 -8.05 -38.45 -2.16
CA ALA A 748 -8.43 -39.73 -1.57
C ALA A 748 -9.96 -39.97 -1.67
N PRO A 749 -10.44 -41.23 -1.75
CA PRO A 749 -11.86 -41.54 -1.76
C PRO A 749 -12.52 -41.27 -0.40
N LEU A 750 -13.85 -41.15 -0.39
CA LEU A 750 -14.68 -40.84 0.77
C LEU A 750 -14.82 -42.03 1.77
N GLU A 751 -13.72 -42.67 2.17
CA GLU A 751 -13.75 -43.87 3.00
C GLU A 751 -12.49 -44.05 3.86
N GLY A 752 -12.62 -43.92 5.19
CA GLY A 752 -11.56 -44.21 6.15
C GLY A 752 -10.44 -43.17 6.20
N THR A 753 -9.22 -43.59 6.52
CA THR A 753 -8.05 -42.70 6.62
C THR A 753 -7.28 -42.69 5.30
N GLY A 754 -7.07 -41.51 4.74
CA GLY A 754 -6.10 -41.27 3.66
C GLY A 754 -4.82 -40.65 4.22
N LEU A 755 -3.66 -41.21 3.87
CA LEU A 755 -2.36 -40.62 4.12
C LEU A 755 -1.45 -40.86 2.90
N THR A 756 -0.84 -39.80 2.38
CA THR A 756 0.17 -39.84 1.31
C THR A 756 1.35 -38.96 1.68
N VAL A 757 2.56 -39.30 1.23
CA VAL A 757 3.78 -38.57 1.61
C VAL A 757 4.63 -38.21 0.39
N PHE A 758 5.29 -37.06 0.47
CA PHE A 758 6.31 -36.66 -0.48
C PHE A 758 7.52 -37.59 -0.37
N ALA A 759 8.03 -38.10 -1.50
CA ALA A 759 8.98 -39.20 -1.52
C ALA A 759 10.35 -38.83 -0.95
N SER A 760 10.80 -37.58 -1.09
CA SER A 760 12.09 -37.16 -0.53
C SER A 760 12.04 -37.12 1.01
N SER A 761 13.04 -37.71 1.66
CA SER A 761 13.21 -37.61 3.10
C SER A 761 13.53 -36.17 3.51
N ALA A 762 12.80 -35.64 4.50
CA ALA A 762 13.18 -34.41 5.18
C ALA A 762 13.92 -34.78 6.48
N THR A 763 15.24 -34.62 6.44
CA THR A 763 16.20 -34.96 7.50
C THR A 763 16.66 -33.74 8.31
N GLY A 764 15.82 -32.70 8.35
CA GLY A 764 16.08 -31.40 8.99
C GLY A 764 14.85 -30.50 8.90
N ASP A 765 15.01 -29.23 9.22
CA ASP A 765 13.92 -28.25 9.27
C ASP A 765 13.33 -27.93 7.89
N TYR A 766 12.00 -27.80 7.83
CA TYR A 766 11.26 -27.47 6.62
C TYR A 766 9.90 -26.84 6.96
N GLU A 767 9.29 -26.21 5.96
CA GLU A 767 7.91 -25.72 6.02
C GLU A 767 7.15 -26.33 4.82
N GLY A 768 5.89 -26.71 5.02
CA GLY A 768 5.08 -27.39 4.02
C GLY A 768 3.68 -26.80 3.96
N GLU A 769 3.24 -26.44 2.76
CA GLU A 769 1.95 -25.83 2.47
C GLU A 769 1.17 -26.75 1.52
N ALA A 770 -0.14 -26.88 1.75
CA ALA A 770 -1.04 -27.57 0.84
C ALA A 770 -2.37 -26.83 0.72
N MET A 771 -2.79 -26.50 -0.50
CA MET A 771 -4.13 -25.99 -0.76
C MET A 771 -5.10 -27.18 -0.79
N VAL A 772 -6.08 -27.18 0.12
CA VAL A 772 -7.08 -28.24 0.23
C VAL A 772 -8.49 -27.68 0.17
N GLU A 773 -9.29 -28.25 -0.73
CA GLU A 773 -10.72 -28.03 -0.84
C GLU A 773 -11.51 -29.19 -0.24
N GLN A 774 -12.63 -28.86 0.40
CA GLN A 774 -13.59 -29.82 0.89
C GLN A 774 -14.48 -30.30 -0.29
N GLY A 775 -14.34 -31.57 -0.66
CA GLY A 775 -15.10 -32.18 -1.75
C GLY A 775 -16.42 -32.81 -1.31
N ALA A 776 -16.41 -33.59 -0.21
CA ALA A 776 -17.62 -34.22 0.35
C ALA A 776 -17.41 -34.82 1.76
N GLU A 777 -18.45 -34.75 2.60
CA GLU A 777 -18.48 -35.31 3.96
C GLU A 777 -19.14 -36.72 4.01
N ALA A 778 -18.55 -37.66 4.76
CA ALA A 778 -19.09 -39.02 4.88
C ALA A 778 -20.18 -39.15 5.96
N LEU A 779 -21.33 -38.52 5.75
CA LEU A 779 -22.49 -38.46 6.66
C LEU A 779 -22.66 -39.69 7.59
N GLY A 780 -22.56 -39.45 8.90
CA GLY A 780 -22.78 -40.45 9.95
C GLY A 780 -21.52 -41.07 10.57
N LYS A 781 -20.31 -40.56 10.29
CA LYS A 781 -19.07 -40.97 10.97
C LYS A 781 -18.76 -40.08 12.18
N ALA A 782 -17.98 -40.61 13.13
CA ALA A 782 -17.67 -39.93 14.38
C ALA A 782 -16.68 -38.75 14.24
N ALA A 783 -15.86 -38.72 13.19
CA ALA A 783 -14.89 -37.65 12.95
C ALA A 783 -14.60 -37.49 11.45
N TYR A 784 -14.67 -36.24 10.97
CA TYR A 784 -14.16 -35.80 9.67
C TYR A 784 -12.96 -34.88 9.91
N ALA A 785 -11.90 -35.06 9.14
CA ALA A 785 -10.76 -34.14 9.16
C ALA A 785 -9.93 -34.21 7.89
N TYR A 786 -9.36 -33.09 7.47
CA TYR A 786 -8.35 -33.01 6.42
C TYR A 786 -7.15 -32.16 6.89
N GLY A 787 -6.02 -32.26 6.20
CA GLY A 787 -4.87 -31.37 6.43
C GLY A 787 -3.52 -31.98 6.04
N VAL A 788 -2.48 -31.64 6.80
CA VAL A 788 -1.08 -31.92 6.46
C VAL A 788 -0.36 -32.76 7.52
N VAL A 789 0.62 -33.54 7.08
CA VAL A 789 1.46 -34.42 7.88
C VAL A 789 2.87 -33.84 7.97
N ALA A 790 3.47 -33.90 9.16
CA ALA A 790 4.86 -33.55 9.37
C ALA A 790 5.64 -34.63 10.11
N ARG A 791 6.95 -34.70 9.83
CA ARG A 791 7.89 -35.67 10.42
C ARG A 791 7.37 -37.11 10.35
N TYR A 792 6.80 -37.49 9.20
CA TYR A 792 6.38 -38.86 8.95
C TYR A 792 7.59 -39.79 8.89
N VAL A 793 7.68 -40.71 9.86
CA VAL A 793 8.65 -41.81 9.89
C VAL A 793 8.03 -43.02 9.20
N ASP A 794 6.89 -43.47 9.74
CA ASP A 794 6.11 -44.62 9.30
C ASP A 794 4.61 -44.43 9.63
N ASP A 795 3.77 -45.40 9.25
CA ASP A 795 2.31 -45.34 9.35
C ASP A 795 1.77 -45.28 10.78
N ALA A 796 2.62 -45.49 11.79
CA ALA A 796 2.32 -45.41 13.21
C ALA A 796 3.01 -44.22 13.91
N ASN A 797 3.92 -43.50 13.23
CA ASN A 797 4.82 -42.51 13.83
C ASN A 797 4.96 -41.24 12.96
N TYR A 798 4.18 -40.21 13.30
CA TYR A 798 4.15 -38.90 12.61
C TYR A 798 3.49 -37.81 13.49
N TYR A 799 3.48 -36.56 13.02
CA TYR A 799 2.55 -35.52 13.50
C TYR A 799 1.61 -35.11 12.36
N LYS A 800 0.41 -34.65 12.69
CA LYS A 800 -0.54 -34.07 11.72
C LYS A 800 -1.11 -32.75 12.24
N PHE A 801 -1.29 -31.78 11.35
CA PHE A 801 -2.02 -30.54 11.59
C PHE A 801 -3.24 -30.55 10.69
N VAL A 802 -4.42 -30.54 11.31
CA VAL A 802 -5.70 -30.81 10.64
C VAL A 802 -6.79 -29.87 11.13
N TYR A 803 -7.74 -29.58 10.25
CA TYR A 803 -9.05 -29.09 10.63
C TYR A 803 -9.97 -30.29 10.88
N ASN A 804 -10.74 -30.27 11.97
CA ASN A 804 -11.77 -31.24 12.27
C ASN A 804 -13.14 -30.57 12.12
N VAL A 805 -13.90 -31.00 11.09
CA VAL A 805 -15.13 -30.33 10.66
C VAL A 805 -16.23 -30.45 11.73
N ASN A 806 -16.39 -31.64 12.31
CA ASN A 806 -17.38 -31.91 13.38
C ASN A 806 -17.19 -31.06 14.65
N GLU A 807 -15.98 -30.57 14.91
CA GLU A 807 -15.63 -29.82 16.12
C GLU A 807 -15.42 -28.30 15.88
N ASP A 808 -15.50 -27.84 14.62
CA ASP A 808 -15.09 -26.50 14.16
C ASP A 808 -13.72 -26.10 14.71
N ARG A 809 -12.74 -27.03 14.61
CA ARG A 809 -11.52 -27.02 15.42
C ARG A 809 -10.26 -27.47 14.69
N PHE A 810 -9.24 -26.63 14.76
CA PHE A 810 -7.88 -26.98 14.35
C PHE A 810 -7.17 -27.77 15.45
N LYS A 811 -6.42 -28.80 15.07
CA LYS A 811 -5.66 -29.67 15.97
C LYS A 811 -4.25 -29.92 15.43
N LEU A 812 -3.26 -29.81 16.31
CA LEU A 812 -1.91 -30.31 16.11
C LEU A 812 -1.78 -31.59 16.95
N VAL A 813 -1.59 -32.72 16.28
CA VAL A 813 -1.67 -34.06 16.86
C VAL A 813 -0.38 -34.81 16.63
N LYS A 814 0.17 -35.42 17.69
CA LYS A 814 1.25 -36.40 17.62
C LYS A 814 0.65 -37.81 17.51
N VAL A 815 1.26 -38.67 16.70
CA VAL A 815 0.96 -40.10 16.62
C VAL A 815 2.23 -40.88 16.95
N VAL A 816 2.18 -41.77 17.95
CA VAL A 816 3.31 -42.62 18.34
C VAL A 816 2.81 -44.05 18.50
N ASN A 817 3.41 -45.01 17.79
CA ASN A 817 2.95 -46.41 17.72
C ASN A 817 1.44 -46.53 17.43
N GLY A 818 0.88 -45.61 16.63
CA GLY A 818 -0.54 -45.55 16.27
C GLY A 818 -1.46 -44.90 17.32
N ALA A 819 -0.94 -44.53 18.49
CA ALA A 819 -1.71 -43.81 19.50
C ALA A 819 -1.65 -42.29 19.26
N GLU A 820 -2.81 -41.63 19.16
CA GLU A 820 -2.90 -40.18 18.94
C GLU A 820 -2.85 -39.39 20.26
N THR A 821 -2.25 -38.20 20.22
CA THR A 821 -2.19 -37.25 21.33
C THR A 821 -2.29 -35.82 20.78
N VAL A 822 -3.35 -35.09 21.16
CA VAL A 822 -3.48 -33.67 20.81
C VAL A 822 -2.46 -32.87 21.60
N LEU A 823 -1.54 -32.19 20.92
CA LEU A 823 -0.55 -31.29 21.53
C LEU A 823 -1.12 -29.88 21.72
N ALA A 824 -1.91 -29.41 20.76
CA ALA A 824 -2.60 -28.12 20.80
C ALA A 824 -3.90 -28.19 19.98
N SER A 825 -4.93 -27.42 20.36
CA SER A 825 -6.15 -27.26 19.56
C SER A 825 -6.84 -25.92 19.82
N ARG A 826 -7.58 -25.40 18.84
CA ARG A 826 -8.26 -24.10 18.90
C ARG A 826 -9.49 -24.10 17.98
N THR A 827 -10.62 -23.56 18.41
CA THR A 827 -11.81 -23.45 17.54
C THR A 827 -11.69 -22.27 16.58
N ARG A 828 -12.47 -22.25 15.51
CA ARG A 828 -12.55 -21.10 14.59
C ARG A 828 -13.10 -19.85 15.28
N ALA A 829 -14.00 -20.00 16.25
CA ALA A 829 -14.48 -18.90 17.09
C ALA A 829 -13.33 -18.25 17.88
N ASP A 830 -12.44 -19.06 18.48
CA ASP A 830 -11.27 -18.59 19.24
C ASP A 830 -10.21 -17.87 18.37
N LEU A 831 -10.38 -17.83 17.05
CA LEU A 831 -9.50 -17.12 16.11
C LEU A 831 -9.98 -15.70 15.78
N ASN A 832 -11.19 -15.31 16.18
CA ASN A 832 -11.84 -14.05 15.74
C ASN A 832 -11.87 -13.89 14.20
N ALA A 833 -12.00 -15.00 13.47
CA ALA A 833 -11.98 -15.04 12.01
C ALA A 833 -13.36 -15.48 11.43
N PRO A 834 -14.41 -14.65 11.54
CA PRO A 834 -15.78 -15.03 11.16
C PRO A 834 -15.97 -15.22 9.65
N LEU A 835 -15.08 -14.64 8.83
CA LEU A 835 -15.06 -14.76 7.37
C LEU A 835 -14.14 -15.90 6.87
N LEU A 836 -13.64 -16.77 7.76
CA LEU A 836 -12.88 -17.94 7.34
C LEU A 836 -13.81 -19.01 6.75
N ASP A 837 -13.71 -19.18 5.44
CA ASP A 837 -14.31 -20.28 4.69
C ASP A 837 -13.58 -21.61 5.00
N PRO A 838 -14.27 -22.65 5.52
CA PRO A 838 -13.68 -23.97 5.75
C PRO A 838 -13.77 -24.90 4.52
N THR A 839 -14.35 -24.47 3.41
CA THR A 839 -14.45 -25.27 2.18
C THR A 839 -13.19 -25.17 1.30
N GLN A 840 -12.36 -24.14 1.49
CA GLN A 840 -11.04 -24.02 0.88
C GLN A 840 -10.03 -23.44 1.89
N LEU A 841 -9.04 -24.26 2.30
CA LEU A 841 -8.01 -23.87 3.25
C LEU A 841 -6.60 -24.15 2.71
N LEU A 842 -5.71 -23.17 2.85
CA LEU A 842 -4.28 -23.34 2.65
C LEU A 842 -3.63 -23.72 3.98
N MET A 843 -3.38 -25.03 4.14
CA MET A 843 -2.82 -25.63 5.36
C MET A 843 -1.29 -25.55 5.36
N HIS A 844 -0.72 -24.75 6.27
CA HIS A 844 0.73 -24.61 6.45
C HIS A 844 1.19 -25.28 7.75
N ILE A 845 2.31 -26.03 7.68
CA ILE A 845 3.03 -26.56 8.84
C ILE A 845 4.53 -26.27 8.77
N ARG A 846 5.07 -25.65 9.82
CA ARG A 846 6.51 -25.39 10.03
C ARG A 846 7.10 -26.36 11.03
N VAL A 847 8.30 -26.84 10.73
CA VAL A 847 9.09 -27.77 11.54
C VAL A 847 10.47 -27.15 11.77
N GLU A 848 10.80 -26.87 13.04
CA GLU A 848 12.02 -26.15 13.41
C GLU A 848 12.61 -26.66 14.73
N GLY A 849 13.73 -27.39 14.68
CA GLY A 849 14.42 -27.94 15.85
C GLY A 849 13.58 -28.99 16.61
N ASN A 850 12.83 -28.57 17.62
CA ASN A 850 11.84 -29.40 18.32
C ASN A 850 10.41 -28.81 18.26
N THR A 851 10.23 -27.67 17.60
CA THR A 851 8.98 -26.93 17.55
C THR A 851 8.23 -27.23 16.24
N ILE A 852 6.92 -27.40 16.36
CA ILE A 852 5.99 -27.64 15.25
C ILE A 852 4.86 -26.63 15.35
N GLN A 853 4.57 -25.97 14.22
CA GLN A 853 3.63 -24.85 14.14
C GLN A 853 2.63 -25.05 13.00
N GLY A 854 1.35 -24.81 13.27
CA GLY A 854 0.27 -24.87 12.29
C GLY A 854 -0.31 -23.49 11.99
N SER A 855 -0.49 -23.15 10.71
CA SER A 855 -1.07 -21.89 10.22
C SER A 855 -2.06 -22.16 9.08
N ILE A 856 -3.09 -21.31 8.93
CA ILE A 856 -4.15 -21.49 7.92
C ILE A 856 -4.34 -20.20 7.13
N ASN A 857 -4.39 -20.26 5.80
CA ASN A 857 -4.51 -19.07 4.93
C ASN A 857 -3.51 -17.96 5.35
N HIS A 858 -2.30 -18.39 5.76
CA HIS A 858 -1.20 -17.62 6.37
C HIS A 858 -1.53 -16.81 7.65
N LEU A 859 -2.73 -16.96 8.21
CA LEU A 859 -3.01 -16.67 9.62
C LEU A 859 -2.30 -17.71 10.48
N GLY A 860 -1.28 -17.29 11.22
CA GLY A 860 -0.65 -18.12 12.24
C GLY A 860 0.70 -17.62 12.76
N PRO A 861 1.38 -18.44 13.60
CA PRO A 861 0.97 -19.79 14.01
C PRO A 861 -0.28 -19.80 14.90
N ILE A 862 -1.36 -20.45 14.44
CA ILE A 862 -2.59 -20.59 15.25
C ILE A 862 -2.44 -21.65 16.35
N LEU A 863 -1.56 -22.63 16.12
CA LEU A 863 -1.14 -23.65 17.06
C LEU A 863 0.40 -23.73 17.05
N THR A 864 1.00 -23.88 18.23
CA THR A 864 2.44 -24.17 18.41
C THR A 864 2.57 -25.27 19.45
N ALA A 865 3.47 -26.23 19.23
CA ALA A 865 3.91 -27.19 20.24
C ALA A 865 5.41 -27.46 20.12
N THR A 866 6.04 -27.90 21.21
CA THR A 866 7.45 -28.34 21.22
C THR A 866 7.49 -29.79 21.70
N ASP A 867 8.00 -30.70 20.86
CA ASP A 867 7.97 -32.14 21.08
C ASP A 867 9.15 -32.84 20.39
N THR A 868 9.69 -33.87 21.03
CA THR A 868 10.93 -34.56 20.64
C THR A 868 10.72 -35.96 20.08
N ALA A 869 9.48 -36.47 20.01
CA ALA A 869 9.22 -37.88 19.72
C ALA A 869 9.74 -38.32 18.33
N HIS A 870 9.47 -37.52 17.29
CA HIS A 870 10.03 -37.74 15.95
C HIS A 870 10.87 -36.51 15.57
N PRO A 871 12.21 -36.56 15.61
CA PRO A 871 13.05 -35.40 15.33
C PRO A 871 13.17 -35.07 13.83
N SER A 872 12.86 -36.03 12.96
CA SER A 872 12.91 -35.89 11.49
C SER A 872 11.87 -36.80 10.83
N GLY A 873 11.57 -36.58 9.56
CA GLY A 873 10.61 -37.37 8.78
C GLY A 873 9.92 -36.53 7.72
N ARG A 874 9.12 -37.17 6.86
CA ARG A 874 8.55 -36.57 5.64
C ARG A 874 7.36 -35.64 5.88
N PHE A 875 7.13 -34.75 4.90
CA PHE A 875 5.86 -34.06 4.71
C PHE A 875 4.85 -34.97 4.01
N GLY A 876 3.56 -34.74 4.25
CA GLY A 876 2.48 -35.47 3.61
C GLY A 876 1.11 -34.80 3.70
N LEU A 877 0.10 -35.43 3.12
CA LEU A 877 -1.29 -34.98 3.13
C LEU A 877 -2.15 -36.02 3.85
N TYR A 878 -3.21 -35.57 4.52
CA TYR A 878 -4.02 -36.39 5.43
C TYR A 878 -5.52 -36.14 5.25
N THR A 879 -6.31 -37.21 5.24
CA THR A 879 -7.75 -37.14 5.43
C THR A 879 -8.29 -38.27 6.32
N LEU A 880 -9.44 -38.06 6.95
CA LEU A 880 -10.16 -39.00 7.79
C LEU A 880 -11.67 -38.87 7.54
N ASN A 881 -12.27 -39.88 6.92
CA ASN A 881 -13.68 -39.97 6.52
C ASN A 881 -14.17 -38.80 5.65
N GLU A 882 -13.27 -38.08 4.99
CA GLU A 882 -13.55 -36.83 4.29
C GLU A 882 -12.93 -36.87 2.90
N GLN A 883 -13.66 -36.43 1.87
CA GLN A 883 -13.08 -36.28 0.53
C GLN A 883 -12.45 -34.90 0.42
N ALA A 884 -11.13 -34.87 0.58
CA ALA A 884 -10.30 -33.68 0.43
C ALA A 884 -9.66 -33.65 -0.96
N ASN A 885 -9.93 -32.60 -1.73
CA ASN A 885 -9.30 -32.32 -3.02
C ASN A 885 -8.06 -31.46 -2.75
N TYR A 886 -6.86 -31.94 -3.07
CA TYR A 886 -5.66 -31.12 -2.99
C TYR A 886 -5.34 -30.56 -4.37
N ASN A 887 -5.23 -29.23 -4.48
CA ASN A 887 -4.90 -28.51 -5.71
C ASN A 887 -3.39 -28.36 -5.89
N SER A 888 -2.68 -27.94 -4.83
CA SER A 888 -1.25 -27.68 -4.89
C SER A 888 -0.52 -27.92 -3.57
N VAL A 889 0.80 -28.19 -3.65
CA VAL A 889 1.71 -28.32 -2.51
C VAL A 889 3.00 -27.53 -2.76
N ARG A 890 3.51 -26.87 -1.71
CA ARG A 890 4.80 -26.15 -1.72
C ARG A 890 5.61 -26.56 -0.50
N ILE A 891 6.92 -26.78 -0.66
CA ILE A 891 7.82 -27.18 0.43
C ILE A 891 9.05 -26.29 0.45
N TYR A 892 9.22 -25.57 1.56
CA TYR A 892 10.30 -24.61 1.79
C TYR A 892 11.36 -25.23 2.69
N ARG A 893 12.63 -25.04 2.34
CA ARG A 893 13.80 -25.56 3.07
C ARG A 893 14.92 -24.52 3.06
N ASN A 894 15.83 -24.62 4.03
CA ASN A 894 17.13 -23.97 3.87
C ASN A 894 17.95 -24.77 2.85
N ASN A 895 18.23 -24.19 1.69
CA ASN A 895 19.09 -24.75 0.63
C ASN A 895 20.48 -24.08 0.60
N THR A 896 20.82 -23.27 1.61
CA THR A 896 22.14 -22.66 1.76
C THR A 896 23.17 -23.72 2.13
N ALA A 897 24.29 -23.77 1.40
CA ALA A 897 25.41 -24.64 1.73
C ALA A 897 26.44 -23.92 2.63
N SER A 898 26.62 -22.62 2.43
CA SER A 898 27.49 -21.77 3.25
C SER A 898 27.11 -20.29 3.15
N TYR A 899 27.77 -19.43 3.92
CA TYR A 899 27.66 -17.98 3.84
C TYR A 899 29.01 -17.33 3.53
N THR A 900 28.95 -16.11 3.00
CA THR A 900 30.11 -15.21 2.87
C THR A 900 29.85 -13.90 3.60
N VAL A 901 30.72 -13.57 4.54
CA VAL A 901 30.73 -12.28 5.27
C VAL A 901 31.60 -11.28 4.49
N TYR A 902 31.05 -10.12 4.19
CA TYR A 902 31.75 -9.00 3.57
C TYR A 902 31.98 -7.87 4.58
N ARG A 903 33.02 -7.07 4.37
CA ARG A 903 33.35 -5.91 5.20
C ARG A 903 33.83 -4.72 4.36
N SER A 904 33.42 -3.51 4.73
CA SER A 904 33.99 -2.24 4.25
C SER A 904 34.25 -1.28 5.42
N THR A 905 35.06 -0.25 5.20
CA THR A 905 35.15 0.95 6.06
C THR A 905 34.34 2.13 5.51
N GLN A 906 33.60 1.93 4.42
CA GLN A 906 32.71 2.91 3.79
C GLN A 906 31.30 2.31 3.65
N PRO A 907 30.22 3.07 3.88
CA PRO A 907 28.88 2.49 4.04
C PRO A 907 28.33 1.69 2.84
N HIS A 908 28.65 2.06 1.60
CA HIS A 908 27.97 1.54 0.39
C HIS A 908 28.88 0.88 -0.64
N THR A 909 30.20 0.91 -0.44
CA THR A 909 31.18 0.59 -1.49
C THR A 909 32.46 0.03 -0.90
N ASN A 910 33.32 -0.54 -1.75
CA ASN A 910 34.59 -1.15 -1.35
C ASN A 910 34.45 -2.31 -0.34
N PHE A 911 33.29 -2.98 -0.32
CA PHE A 911 33.09 -4.22 0.44
C PHE A 911 33.95 -5.34 -0.14
N ALA A 912 34.84 -5.88 0.69
CA ALA A 912 35.64 -7.05 0.38
C ALA A 912 35.07 -8.28 1.12
N ALA A 913 35.11 -9.45 0.47
CA ALA A 913 34.82 -10.71 1.15
C ALA A 913 35.88 -10.94 2.24
N LEU A 914 35.44 -11.03 3.50
CA LEU A 914 36.28 -11.23 4.67
C LEU A 914 36.49 -12.73 4.93
N GLN A 915 35.41 -13.53 4.82
CA GLN A 915 35.47 -14.99 4.79
C GLN A 915 34.24 -15.58 4.06
N SER A 916 34.50 -16.52 3.16
CA SER A 916 33.49 -17.38 2.49
C SER A 916 33.46 -18.79 3.09
N GLY A 917 32.45 -19.58 2.75
CA GLY A 917 32.37 -21.00 3.12
C GLY A 917 31.95 -21.25 4.56
N ILE A 918 31.34 -20.27 5.22
CA ILE A 918 30.89 -20.38 6.61
C ILE A 918 29.65 -21.28 6.66
N THR A 919 29.71 -22.46 7.26
CA THR A 919 28.57 -23.38 7.37
C THR A 919 27.66 -23.12 8.58
N GLY A 920 28.15 -22.36 9.56
CA GLY A 920 27.38 -21.91 10.71
C GLY A 920 26.61 -20.62 10.47
N THR A 921 25.83 -20.20 11.45
CA THR A 921 25.04 -18.96 11.47
C THR A 921 25.71 -17.84 12.28
N THR A 922 26.99 -17.98 12.57
CA THR A 922 27.80 -17.05 13.38
C THR A 922 29.20 -16.90 12.79
N TYR A 923 29.82 -15.74 13.06
CA TYR A 923 31.19 -15.43 12.64
C TYR A 923 31.84 -14.43 13.59
N THR A 924 33.16 -14.41 13.70
CA THR A 924 33.91 -13.38 14.44
C THR A 924 35.03 -12.82 13.58
N ASP A 925 34.91 -11.52 13.25
CA ASP A 925 36.00 -10.76 12.64
C ASP A 925 37.04 -10.45 13.72
N ALA A 926 38.13 -11.23 13.74
CA ALA A 926 39.28 -11.02 14.63
C ALA A 926 40.33 -10.04 14.03
N SER A 927 39.94 -9.25 13.02
CA SER A 927 40.79 -8.26 12.35
C SER A 927 40.24 -6.82 12.43
N ALA A 928 39.24 -6.59 13.28
CA ALA A 928 38.69 -5.27 13.54
C ALA A 928 39.71 -4.40 14.29
N THR A 929 39.99 -3.19 13.78
CA THR A 929 40.88 -2.22 14.44
C THR A 929 40.06 -1.26 15.31
N PRO A 930 40.41 -1.02 16.59
CA PRO A 930 39.61 -0.19 17.48
C PRO A 930 39.55 1.27 17.01
N GLY A 931 38.35 1.86 17.06
CA GLY A 931 38.11 3.24 16.60
C GLY A 931 38.03 3.38 15.07
N THR A 932 37.82 2.28 14.35
CA THR A 932 37.59 2.28 12.90
C THR A 932 36.16 1.86 12.61
N THR A 933 35.39 2.71 11.94
CA THR A 933 34.04 2.32 11.51
C THR A 933 34.10 1.24 10.43
N TYR A 934 33.42 0.12 10.70
CA TYR A 934 33.22 -0.98 9.77
C TYR A 934 31.75 -1.18 9.45
N TYR A 935 31.49 -1.63 8.23
CA TYR A 935 30.18 -2.04 7.73
C TYR A 935 30.28 -3.49 7.26
N TYR A 936 29.30 -4.32 7.61
CA TYR A 936 29.24 -5.74 7.24
C TYR A 936 27.92 -6.08 6.57
N TYR A 937 27.94 -7.05 5.66
CA TYR A 937 26.75 -7.78 5.22
C TYR A 937 27.12 -9.25 4.97
N ILE A 938 26.10 -10.12 4.92
CA ILE A 938 26.28 -11.55 4.68
C ILE A 938 25.44 -11.98 3.47
N THR A 939 26.05 -12.72 2.53
CA THR A 939 25.32 -13.47 1.47
C THR A 939 25.22 -14.94 1.85
N ALA A 940 24.20 -15.63 1.34
CA ALA A 940 24.14 -17.09 1.35
C ALA A 940 24.70 -17.63 0.03
N ASP A 941 25.24 -18.85 0.03
CA ASP A 941 25.91 -19.48 -1.11
C ASP A 941 25.49 -20.96 -1.24
N ASN A 942 25.22 -21.43 -2.45
CA ASN A 942 25.06 -22.85 -2.76
C ASN A 942 25.58 -23.21 -4.16
N ALA A 943 25.39 -24.46 -4.60
CA ALA A 943 25.94 -24.98 -5.87
C ALA A 943 25.41 -24.27 -7.14
N ASN A 944 24.31 -23.50 -7.05
CA ASN A 944 23.76 -22.72 -8.14
C ASN A 944 24.27 -21.27 -8.16
N GLY A 945 24.87 -20.78 -7.07
CA GLY A 945 25.34 -19.40 -6.93
C GLY A 945 25.11 -18.83 -5.52
N SER A 946 25.40 -17.53 -5.38
CA SER A 946 25.11 -16.73 -4.18
C SER A 946 23.68 -16.19 -4.17
N SER A 947 23.19 -15.79 -3.00
CA SER A 947 21.96 -15.02 -2.85
C SER A 947 22.06 -13.68 -3.58
N TYR A 948 20.95 -13.22 -4.16
CA TYR A 948 20.94 -11.99 -4.93
C TYR A 948 21.00 -10.75 -4.01
N HIS A 949 20.23 -10.75 -2.93
CA HIS A 949 20.40 -9.78 -1.85
C HIS A 949 21.44 -10.28 -0.82
N HIS A 950 21.80 -9.39 0.09
CA HIS A 950 22.54 -9.68 1.32
C HIS A 950 21.65 -9.37 2.54
N SER A 951 22.13 -9.72 3.73
CA SER A 951 21.53 -9.30 5.00
C SER A 951 21.44 -7.78 5.15
N ASN A 952 20.66 -7.32 6.14
CA ASN A 952 20.73 -5.96 6.66
C ASN A 952 22.19 -5.56 6.96
N THR A 953 22.58 -4.34 6.56
CA THR A 953 23.98 -3.87 6.65
C THR A 953 24.31 -3.42 8.07
N LEU A 954 25.27 -4.09 8.72
CA LEU A 954 25.64 -3.87 10.11
C LEU A 954 26.78 -2.84 10.22
N ARG A 955 26.51 -1.67 10.81
CA ARG A 955 27.54 -0.66 11.15
C ARG A 955 28.14 -0.93 12.54
N LYS A 956 29.44 -0.71 12.72
CA LYS A 956 30.11 -0.59 14.04
C LYS A 956 31.27 0.41 13.99
N ASN A 957 31.65 0.98 15.14
CA ASN A 957 32.80 1.88 15.38
C ASN A 957 33.78 1.25 16.38
#